data_AF-A0A8J3VCY9-F1
#
_entry.id   AF-A0A8J3VCY9-F1
#
_cell.length_a   1.000
_cell.length_b   1.000
_cell.length_c   1.000
_cell.angle_alpha   90.00
_cell.angle_beta   90.00
_cell.angle_gamma   90.00
#
_symmetry.space_group_name_H-M   'P 1'
#
loop_
_entity.id
_entity.type
_entity.pdbx_description
1 polymer ?
#
loop_
_entity_poly.entity_id
_entity_poly.type
_entity_poly.pdbx_seq_one_letter_code
_entity_poly.pdbx_strand_id
1 'polypeptide(L)'
;MTVFNPREVEVLAAALPAQGGNRLADLTREILVLHTKRCTPGNYSQLIGTGPEFRAIFFPNAGESPYESTITPLTGLDGGFFAALSVAMLCQQMAAVASTLRPQLLTGKINDTINGLTTAIRQNSFRYYAYLARYADTPIKNALAAFPDEASRALARQHYLAGLTSASWVNAKLVQDSTGSWPDRDWELYHHWIKLTAVGASIAEIDAAITTMMSLGLPVPPSLRPGSWHLQAPWLNAGFSGADMADANGPIVATKCTRYPGARSPSCMAEDNSFEFTALTQPGNGYRQVPASSCLAPGTRVVMADRTLKQIQDIEAGESVLTPQGSRSVILRSAPLRGQRTLVQFDGLGFAFAATHPFLVHTASDPLGATYAAADPQGLARTVPTLSQFGLRGLHQPGPAILVRHTEQGDVAFPAPSTHDAPTELPELLYDLYLEVGPDGRSEYYAGDEHTQLLVSSEIPRFAVAPQTTAVVLHVLRAAGPTVLETLANVPDESFDDVLGIGLDGLARTMMPTIGRKLTTAAGVAELPHTAEEVACAVRLFADSLNRGPGGAPQRRMGMLVEQFTARFGPQFQAVLALPWRTFDLAESDVANILAVTPYSVELFEPGPPASGATVELVLRHENASFTRLLPVQPSSPADRWYYTVDRPAYFPEWTPSADDSLWYLEIAVLPHSHRRMRLALPGHIAHGYQAFAAPVLDGDKVVGQAWLDVRLLTVEAYAAEALGRAAGPSADPIAGRLAHLAARFVRNRFAETVFALQYCTATTTVTQLADTSRVA
;
A
#
# COMPACT_ATOMS: atom_id res chain seq x y z
N MET A 1 -4.74 21.14 -60.69
CA MET A 1 -3.44 20.68 -60.15
C MET A 1 -2.73 21.90 -59.60
N THR A 2 -2.57 21.97 -58.29
CA THR A 2 -1.70 22.96 -57.64
C THR A 2 -0.26 22.70 -58.09
N VAL A 3 0.44 23.73 -58.56
CA VAL A 3 1.84 23.63 -58.97
C VAL A 3 2.69 23.43 -57.70
N PHE A 4 3.50 22.37 -57.66
CA PHE A 4 4.42 22.12 -56.54
C PHE A 4 5.45 23.25 -56.44
N ASN A 5 5.59 23.85 -55.25
CA ASN A 5 6.55 24.92 -54.96
C ASN A 5 7.63 24.42 -53.98
N PRO A 6 8.89 24.26 -54.42
CA PRO A 6 9.98 23.79 -53.56
C PRO A 6 10.21 24.65 -52.31
N ARG A 7 9.86 25.95 -52.32
CA ARG A 7 9.99 26.82 -51.14
C ARG A 7 9.11 26.39 -49.97
N GLU A 8 7.98 25.72 -50.23
CA GLU A 8 7.12 25.19 -49.16
C GLU A 8 7.82 24.07 -48.37
N VAL A 9 8.77 23.36 -48.99
CA VAL A 9 9.59 22.36 -48.30
C VAL A 9 10.57 23.03 -47.34
N GLU A 10 11.07 24.22 -47.66
CA GLU A 10 11.91 25.03 -46.76
C GLU A 10 11.10 25.53 -45.56
N VAL A 11 9.85 25.96 -45.78
CA VAL A 11 8.91 26.33 -44.71
C VAL A 11 8.65 25.14 -43.78
N LEU A 12 8.40 23.95 -44.35
CA LEU A 12 8.28 22.71 -43.57
C LEU A 12 9.58 22.38 -42.83
N ALA A 13 10.74 22.60 -43.45
CA ALA A 13 12.03 22.37 -42.82
C ALA A 13 12.26 23.27 -41.61
N ALA A 14 11.86 24.55 -41.69
CA ALA A 14 11.96 25.52 -40.61
C ALA A 14 10.88 25.33 -39.52
N ALA A 15 9.76 24.69 -39.83
CA ALA A 15 8.69 24.45 -38.86
C ALA A 15 9.15 23.50 -37.74
N LEU A 16 9.30 24.02 -36.53
CA LEU A 16 9.67 23.27 -35.33
C LEU A 16 8.75 23.67 -34.17
N PRO A 17 8.32 22.73 -33.31
CA PRO A 17 7.67 23.08 -32.07
C PRO A 17 8.66 23.77 -31.13
N ALA A 18 8.18 24.78 -30.40
CA ALA A 18 8.98 25.43 -29.37
C ALA A 18 9.34 24.40 -28.28
N GLN A 19 10.62 24.26 -27.97
CA GLN A 19 11.12 23.26 -27.02
C GLN A 19 10.53 23.42 -25.61
N GLY A 20 10.39 24.67 -25.13
CA GLY A 20 9.81 24.98 -23.81
C GLY A 20 8.27 25.04 -23.76
N GLY A 21 7.60 24.79 -24.89
CA GLY A 21 6.14 24.90 -25.02
C GLY A 21 5.64 24.01 -26.15
N ASN A 22 5.97 22.72 -26.08
CA ASN A 22 5.59 21.78 -27.12
C ASN A 22 4.13 21.33 -26.97
N ARG A 23 3.21 22.18 -27.44
CA ARG A 23 1.77 21.88 -27.49
C ARG A 23 1.44 20.55 -28.17
N LEU A 24 2.28 20.10 -29.12
CA LEU A 24 2.09 18.81 -29.77
C LEU A 24 2.39 17.65 -28.80
N ALA A 25 3.44 17.76 -27.98
CA ALA A 25 3.72 16.79 -26.92
C ALA A 25 2.60 16.76 -25.90
N ASP A 26 2.17 17.94 -25.44
CA ASP A 26 1.11 18.08 -24.43
C ASP A 26 -0.18 17.43 -24.92
N LEU A 27 -0.60 17.75 -26.14
CA LEU A 27 -1.77 17.14 -26.77
C LEU A 27 -1.61 15.62 -26.96
N THR A 28 -0.43 15.15 -27.38
CA THR A 28 -0.18 13.71 -27.54
C THR A 28 -0.32 12.98 -26.21
N ARG A 29 0.29 13.53 -25.14
CA ARG A 29 0.17 12.97 -23.79
C ARG A 29 -1.28 12.99 -23.32
N GLU A 30 -1.96 14.12 -23.44
CA GLU A 30 -3.36 14.29 -23.02
C GLU A 30 -4.26 13.23 -23.64
N ILE A 31 -4.15 13.00 -24.96
CA ILE A 31 -4.98 12.00 -25.65
C ILE A 31 -4.65 10.58 -25.20
N LEU A 32 -3.36 10.25 -25.00
CA LEU A 32 -2.95 8.93 -24.51
C LEU A 32 -3.43 8.69 -23.08
N VAL A 33 -3.35 9.70 -22.20
CA VAL A 33 -3.89 9.64 -20.83
C VAL A 33 -5.41 9.46 -20.87
N LEU A 34 -6.11 10.23 -21.69
CA LEU A 34 -7.57 10.13 -21.83
C LEU A 34 -8.00 8.73 -22.31
N HIS A 35 -7.32 8.19 -23.32
CA HIS A 35 -7.55 6.83 -23.80
C HIS A 35 -7.28 5.80 -22.68
N THR A 36 -6.19 5.96 -21.94
CA THR A 36 -5.85 5.09 -20.79
C THR A 36 -6.95 5.11 -19.72
N LYS A 37 -7.51 6.28 -19.38
CA LYS A 37 -8.65 6.40 -18.44
C LYS A 37 -9.89 5.71 -18.97
N ARG A 38 -10.16 5.80 -20.27
CA ARG A 38 -11.31 5.13 -20.89
C ARG A 38 -11.17 3.61 -20.93
N CYS A 39 -9.94 3.11 -21.00
CA CYS A 39 -9.64 1.69 -20.94
C CYS A 39 -9.64 1.10 -19.52
N THR A 40 -10.00 1.85 -18.46
CA THR A 40 -10.10 1.32 -17.09
C THR A 40 -11.07 0.12 -17.06
N PRO A 41 -10.58 -1.10 -16.80
CA PRO A 41 -11.41 -2.29 -16.89
C PRO A 41 -12.20 -2.53 -15.60
N GLY A 42 -13.11 -3.50 -15.66
CA GLY A 42 -13.83 -4.02 -14.51
C GLY A 42 -15.08 -3.24 -14.13
N ASN A 43 -15.88 -3.87 -13.28
CA ASN A 43 -17.10 -3.30 -12.73
C ASN A 43 -17.04 -3.40 -11.22
N TYR A 44 -17.56 -2.38 -10.56
CA TYR A 44 -17.80 -2.43 -9.13
C TYR A 44 -18.74 -3.60 -8.84
N SER A 45 -18.39 -4.49 -7.91
CA SER A 45 -19.25 -5.64 -7.67
C SER A 45 -20.53 -5.23 -6.94
N GLN A 46 -21.66 -5.44 -7.61
CA GLN A 46 -23.01 -5.38 -7.05
C GLN A 46 -23.70 -6.73 -7.25
N LEU A 47 -24.89 -6.90 -6.68
CA LEU A 47 -25.68 -8.14 -6.50
C LEU A 47 -25.83 -9.12 -7.69
N ILE A 48 -25.34 -8.83 -8.90
CA ILE A 48 -25.36 -9.69 -10.10
C ILE A 48 -24.14 -9.37 -11.04
N GLY A 49 -23.04 -8.81 -10.52
CA GLY A 49 -21.92 -8.35 -11.36
C GLY A 49 -22.25 -7.18 -12.31
N THR A 50 -23.38 -6.49 -12.06
CA THR A 50 -23.91 -5.39 -12.89
C THR A 50 -23.64 -3.99 -12.32
N GLY A 51 -22.70 -3.86 -11.40
CA GLY A 51 -22.40 -2.55 -10.84
C GLY A 51 -21.76 -1.62 -11.88
N PRO A 52 -21.65 -0.32 -11.58
CA PRO A 52 -21.08 0.64 -12.51
C PRO A 52 -19.64 0.26 -12.88
N GLU A 53 -19.28 0.49 -14.15
CA GLU A 53 -17.91 0.36 -14.63
C GLU A 53 -16.97 1.19 -13.77
N PHE A 54 -15.79 0.67 -13.43
CA PHE A 54 -14.81 1.47 -12.69
C PHE A 54 -14.39 2.72 -13.44
N ARG A 55 -14.36 2.66 -14.79
CA ARG A 55 -14.23 3.84 -15.65
C ARG A 55 -15.22 4.94 -15.28
N ALA A 56 -16.49 4.61 -15.11
CA ALA A 56 -17.54 5.59 -14.79
C ALA A 56 -17.45 6.10 -13.34
N ILE A 57 -16.82 5.33 -12.44
CA ILE A 57 -16.62 5.71 -11.03
C ILE A 57 -15.43 6.64 -10.87
N PHE A 58 -14.26 6.22 -11.38
CA PHE A 58 -13.01 6.98 -11.23
C PHE A 58 -12.89 8.14 -12.21
N PHE A 59 -13.48 8.00 -13.41
CA PHE A 59 -13.35 8.99 -14.49
C PHE A 59 -14.72 9.30 -15.13
N PRO A 60 -15.71 9.78 -14.37
CA PRO A 60 -17.06 10.05 -14.88
C PRO A 60 -17.07 11.08 -16.03
N ASN A 61 -16.05 11.94 -16.08
CA ASN A 61 -15.90 13.02 -17.06
C ASN A 61 -14.88 12.73 -18.17
N ALA A 62 -14.38 11.49 -18.30
CA ALA A 62 -13.47 11.13 -19.39
C ALA A 62 -14.22 11.13 -20.73
N GLY A 63 -14.06 12.22 -21.48
CA GLY A 63 -14.57 12.39 -22.85
C GLY A 63 -13.78 11.57 -23.88
N GLU A 64 -14.19 11.65 -25.15
CA GLU A 64 -13.47 11.04 -26.27
C GLU A 64 -12.62 12.08 -27.00
N SER A 65 -11.44 11.67 -27.47
CA SER A 65 -10.66 12.49 -28.40
C SER A 65 -10.98 12.12 -29.84
N PRO A 66 -11.09 13.10 -30.78
CA PRO A 66 -11.28 12.79 -32.20
C PRO A 66 -10.10 12.02 -32.82
N TYR A 67 -8.96 11.95 -32.13
CA TYR A 67 -7.76 11.24 -32.59
C TYR A 67 -7.59 9.85 -31.97
N GLU A 68 -8.47 9.44 -31.07
CA GLU A 68 -8.31 8.21 -30.28
C GLU A 68 -8.34 6.94 -31.14
N SER A 69 -9.20 6.93 -32.17
CA SER A 69 -9.33 5.80 -33.10
C SER A 69 -8.05 5.48 -33.90
N THR A 70 -7.09 6.41 -33.96
CA THR A 70 -5.82 6.20 -34.69
C THR A 70 -4.67 5.75 -33.79
N ILE A 71 -4.88 5.64 -32.47
CA ILE A 71 -3.85 5.16 -31.54
C ILE A 71 -3.42 3.75 -31.92
N THR A 72 -4.29 2.75 -31.82
CA THR A 72 -3.92 1.35 -32.08
C THR A 72 -3.37 1.11 -33.50
N PRO A 73 -3.96 1.64 -34.59
CA PRO A 73 -3.39 1.47 -35.93
C PRO A 73 -1.99 2.06 -36.12
N LEU A 74 -1.63 3.12 -35.38
CA LEU A 74 -0.36 3.81 -35.54
C LEU A 74 0.71 3.38 -34.53
N THR A 75 0.30 2.90 -33.35
CA THR A 75 1.21 2.44 -32.29
C THR A 75 1.32 0.93 -32.22
N GLY A 76 0.32 0.17 -32.69
CA GLY A 76 0.21 -1.26 -32.41
C GLY A 76 -0.11 -1.59 -30.95
N LEU A 77 -0.37 -0.59 -30.11
CA LEU A 77 -0.79 -0.75 -28.72
C LEU A 77 -2.32 -0.81 -28.68
N ASP A 78 -2.87 -1.91 -28.19
CA ASP A 78 -4.30 -2.17 -28.17
C ASP A 78 -4.97 -1.74 -26.84
N GLY A 79 -6.28 -1.93 -26.75
CA GLY A 79 -7.03 -1.60 -25.54
C GLY A 79 -6.61 -2.43 -24.32
N GLY A 80 -6.09 -3.65 -24.50
CA GLY A 80 -5.57 -4.48 -23.41
C GLY A 80 -4.30 -3.88 -22.80
N PHE A 81 -3.40 -3.37 -23.64
CA PHE A 81 -2.23 -2.61 -23.21
C PHE A 81 -2.62 -1.38 -22.37
N PHE A 82 -3.55 -0.57 -22.89
CA PHE A 82 -3.98 0.64 -22.18
C PHE A 82 -4.79 0.33 -20.92
N ALA A 83 -5.53 -0.79 -20.88
CA ALA A 83 -6.17 -1.27 -19.67
C ALA A 83 -5.14 -1.63 -18.59
N ALA A 84 -4.07 -2.36 -18.93
CA ALA A 84 -3.00 -2.68 -17.98
C ALA A 84 -2.30 -1.41 -17.45
N LEU A 85 -2.03 -0.44 -18.33
CA LEU A 85 -1.48 0.86 -17.93
C LEU A 85 -2.43 1.62 -17.00
N SER A 86 -3.73 1.60 -17.30
CA SER A 86 -4.78 2.23 -16.49
C SER A 86 -4.81 1.68 -15.08
N VAL A 87 -4.82 0.34 -14.94
CA VAL A 87 -4.80 -0.33 -13.64
C VAL A 87 -3.56 0.07 -12.86
N ALA A 88 -2.37 -0.01 -13.47
CA ALA A 88 -1.12 0.31 -12.78
C ALA A 88 -1.06 1.78 -12.33
N MET A 89 -1.38 2.73 -13.21
CA MET A 89 -1.41 4.16 -12.88
C MET A 89 -2.46 4.48 -11.80
N LEU A 90 -3.64 3.86 -11.88
CA LEU A 90 -4.68 4.06 -10.87
C LEU A 90 -4.25 3.48 -9.51
N CYS A 91 -3.62 2.30 -9.47
CA CYS A 91 -3.04 1.76 -8.23
C CYS A 91 -1.88 2.62 -7.72
N GLN A 92 -1.06 3.22 -8.58
CA GLN A 92 -0.03 4.18 -8.16
C GLN A 92 -0.67 5.41 -7.52
N GLN A 93 -1.77 5.90 -8.09
CA GLN A 93 -2.49 7.03 -7.54
C GLN A 93 -3.17 6.68 -6.22
N MET A 94 -3.76 5.48 -6.09
CA MET A 94 -4.26 4.95 -4.82
C MET A 94 -3.15 4.90 -3.77
N ALA A 95 -1.94 4.45 -4.12
CA ALA A 95 -0.81 4.48 -3.20
C ALA A 95 -0.42 5.91 -2.77
N ALA A 96 -0.60 6.91 -3.65
CA ALA A 96 -0.30 8.30 -3.34
C ALA A 96 -1.34 8.96 -2.42
N VAL A 97 -2.64 8.71 -2.63
CA VAL A 97 -3.72 9.44 -1.93
C VAL A 97 -4.51 8.64 -0.91
N ALA A 98 -4.65 7.32 -1.09
CA ALA A 98 -5.39 6.48 -0.15
C ALA A 98 -4.62 6.39 1.18
N SER A 99 -5.33 6.19 2.28
CA SER A 99 -4.77 6.04 3.63
C SER A 99 -4.82 4.59 4.11
N THR A 100 -5.98 3.93 3.93
CA THR A 100 -6.25 2.58 4.42
C THR A 100 -5.70 1.53 3.46
N LEU A 101 -5.84 1.76 2.16
CA LEU A 101 -5.38 0.86 1.11
C LEU A 101 -3.88 0.99 0.81
N ARG A 102 -3.32 2.21 0.93
CA ARG A 102 -1.88 2.49 0.67
C ARG A 102 -0.92 1.45 1.26
N PRO A 103 -0.99 1.07 2.55
CA PRO A 103 -0.03 0.11 3.11
C PRO A 103 -0.13 -1.29 2.47
N GLN A 104 -1.21 -1.58 1.75
CA GLN A 104 -1.45 -2.85 1.09
C GLN A 104 -1.00 -2.81 -0.38
N LEU A 105 -0.52 -1.69 -0.93
CA LEU A 105 -0.17 -1.60 -2.34
C LEU A 105 1.32 -1.89 -2.59
N LEU A 106 1.59 -2.72 -3.60
CA LEU A 106 2.93 -3.14 -4.02
C LEU A 106 3.58 -2.06 -4.89
N THR A 107 3.94 -0.92 -4.29
CA THR A 107 4.44 0.28 -5.01
C THR A 107 5.63 0.00 -5.93
N GLY A 108 6.58 -0.86 -5.54
CA GLY A 108 7.69 -1.28 -6.40
C GLY A 108 7.20 -1.94 -7.69
N LYS A 109 6.36 -2.97 -7.57
CA LYS A 109 5.76 -3.66 -8.72
C LYS A 109 4.93 -2.73 -9.61
N ILE A 110 4.17 -1.82 -9.00
CA ILE A 110 3.40 -0.79 -9.71
C ILE A 110 4.33 0.08 -10.54
N ASN A 111 5.39 0.63 -9.93
CA ASN A 111 6.36 1.49 -10.58
C ASN A 111 7.09 0.79 -11.73
N ASP A 112 7.54 -0.45 -11.50
CA ASP A 112 8.21 -1.25 -12.54
C ASP A 112 7.29 -1.51 -13.74
N THR A 113 6.01 -1.81 -13.48
CA THR A 113 5.02 -2.01 -14.53
C THR A 113 4.81 -0.72 -15.34
N ILE A 114 4.61 0.42 -14.67
CA ILE A 114 4.43 1.72 -15.33
C ILE A 114 5.67 2.10 -16.15
N ASN A 115 6.87 1.85 -15.64
CA ASN A 115 8.12 2.11 -16.35
C ASN A 115 8.24 1.24 -17.61
N GLY A 116 7.90 -0.05 -17.51
CA GLY A 116 7.86 -0.97 -18.65
C GLY A 116 6.87 -0.52 -19.73
N LEU A 117 5.64 -0.18 -19.33
CA LEU A 117 4.59 0.28 -20.26
C LEU A 117 4.92 1.65 -20.85
N THR A 118 5.48 2.58 -20.08
CA THR A 118 5.97 3.88 -20.58
C THR A 118 7.06 3.67 -21.64
N THR A 119 7.98 2.71 -21.42
CA THR A 119 9.02 2.38 -22.39
C THR A 119 8.41 1.86 -23.70
N ALA A 120 7.39 1.00 -23.63
CA ALA A 120 6.68 0.55 -24.82
C ALA A 120 5.98 1.70 -25.56
N ILE A 121 5.37 2.65 -24.86
CA ILE A 121 4.79 3.85 -25.49
C ILE A 121 5.85 4.65 -26.24
N ARG A 122 7.04 4.87 -25.63
CA ARG A 122 8.15 5.59 -26.27
C ARG A 122 8.58 4.92 -27.57
N GLN A 123 8.65 3.59 -27.58
CA GLN A 123 9.13 2.81 -28.72
C GLN A 123 8.13 2.74 -29.88
N ASN A 124 6.84 2.92 -29.60
CA ASN A 124 5.78 2.64 -30.56
C ASN A 124 5.01 3.90 -31.01
N SER A 125 5.16 5.05 -30.34
CA SER A 125 4.27 6.21 -30.56
C SER A 125 4.75 7.23 -31.60
N PHE A 126 5.92 7.05 -32.23
CA PHE A 126 6.46 8.05 -33.15
C PHE A 126 5.53 8.33 -34.35
N ARG A 127 4.86 7.30 -34.89
CA ARG A 127 3.89 7.46 -35.99
C ARG A 127 2.64 8.20 -35.56
N TYR A 128 2.17 7.92 -34.35
CA TYR A 128 1.03 8.63 -33.76
C TYR A 128 1.36 10.10 -33.51
N TYR A 129 2.55 10.39 -32.99
CA TYR A 129 3.05 11.76 -32.81
C TYR A 129 3.18 12.49 -34.17
N ALA A 130 3.72 11.84 -35.21
CA ALA A 130 3.79 12.39 -36.56
C ALA A 130 2.41 12.63 -37.18
N TYR A 131 1.45 11.74 -36.92
CA TYR A 131 0.05 11.93 -37.31
C TYR A 131 -0.54 13.18 -36.66
N LEU A 132 -0.39 13.35 -35.35
CA LEU A 132 -0.88 14.54 -34.66
C LEU A 132 -0.20 15.82 -35.15
N ALA A 133 1.10 15.77 -35.52
CA ALA A 133 1.80 16.92 -36.10
C ALA A 133 1.14 17.46 -37.37
N ARG A 134 0.38 16.62 -38.09
CA ARG A 134 -0.37 16.99 -39.30
C ARG A 134 -1.70 17.66 -39.02
N TYR A 135 -2.34 17.37 -37.89
CA TYR A 135 -3.73 17.79 -37.63
C TYR A 135 -3.88 18.76 -36.46
N ALA A 136 -2.99 18.69 -35.48
CA ALA A 136 -2.93 19.60 -34.34
C ALA A 136 -2.43 20.98 -34.75
N ASP A 137 -2.98 22.04 -34.15
CA ASP A 137 -2.61 23.42 -34.44
C ASP A 137 -1.15 23.72 -34.03
N THR A 138 -0.26 23.58 -35.01
CA THR A 138 1.20 23.65 -34.84
C THR A 138 1.83 24.27 -36.08
N PRO A 139 3.07 24.81 -35.98
CA PRO A 139 3.81 25.25 -37.15
C PRO A 139 3.96 24.17 -38.23
N ILE A 140 4.03 22.89 -37.81
CA ILE A 140 4.16 21.75 -38.71
C ILE A 140 2.88 21.55 -39.52
N LYS A 141 1.70 21.57 -38.89
CA LYS A 141 0.41 21.51 -39.60
C LYS A 141 0.28 22.61 -40.64
N ASN A 142 0.62 23.85 -40.26
CA ASN A 142 0.50 25.00 -41.16
C ASN A 142 1.41 24.85 -42.39
N ALA A 143 2.63 24.35 -42.20
CA ALA A 143 3.53 24.04 -43.31
C ALA A 143 3.05 22.84 -44.15
N LEU A 144 2.48 21.81 -43.52
CA LEU A 144 1.95 20.63 -44.21
C LEU A 144 0.69 20.92 -45.03
N ALA A 145 -0.03 22.01 -44.75
CA ALA A 145 -1.20 22.42 -45.53
C ALA A 145 -0.89 22.69 -47.02
N ALA A 146 0.38 22.98 -47.35
CA ALA A 146 0.84 23.11 -48.73
C ALA A 146 0.86 21.78 -49.52
N PHE A 147 0.74 20.63 -48.83
CA PHE A 147 0.82 19.27 -49.41
C PHE A 147 -0.45 18.45 -49.10
N PRO A 148 -1.63 18.86 -49.62
CA PRO A 148 -2.92 18.29 -49.21
C PRO A 148 -3.13 16.84 -49.67
N ASP A 149 -2.53 16.44 -50.79
CA ASP A 149 -2.73 15.14 -51.43
C ASP A 149 -1.44 14.29 -51.44
N GLU A 150 -1.58 13.01 -51.80
CA GLU A 150 -0.45 12.08 -51.77
C GLU A 150 0.62 12.39 -52.81
N ALA A 151 0.23 12.92 -53.98
CA ALA A 151 1.16 13.27 -55.03
C ALA A 151 2.08 14.44 -54.61
N SER A 152 1.50 15.50 -54.02
CA SER A 152 2.25 16.64 -53.48
C SER A 152 3.12 16.25 -52.28
N ARG A 153 2.66 15.33 -51.41
CA ARG A 153 3.49 14.79 -50.32
C ARG A 153 4.64 13.94 -50.82
N ALA A 154 4.45 13.10 -51.84
CA ALA A 154 5.53 12.32 -52.42
C ALA A 154 6.63 13.20 -53.01
N LEU A 155 6.26 14.29 -53.69
CA LEU A 155 7.21 15.30 -54.17
C LEU A 155 7.90 16.03 -53.02
N ALA A 156 7.14 16.47 -52.01
CA ALA A 156 7.70 17.11 -50.82
C ALA A 156 8.70 16.20 -50.09
N ARG A 157 8.38 14.92 -49.90
CA ARG A 157 9.26 13.89 -49.33
C ARG A 157 10.57 13.79 -50.10
N GLN A 158 10.52 13.69 -51.43
CA GLN A 158 11.72 13.60 -52.27
C GLN A 158 12.60 14.85 -52.14
N HIS A 159 12.01 16.04 -52.24
CA HIS A 159 12.73 17.31 -52.12
C HIS A 159 13.31 17.51 -50.72
N TYR A 160 12.57 17.11 -49.68
CA TYR A 160 13.02 17.23 -48.30
C TYR A 160 14.22 16.31 -48.02
N LEU A 161 14.13 15.03 -48.41
CA LEU A 161 15.24 14.08 -48.29
C LEU A 161 16.49 14.62 -49.00
N ALA A 162 16.35 15.06 -50.25
CA ALA A 162 17.45 15.62 -51.02
C ALA A 162 18.07 16.87 -50.35
N GLY A 163 17.25 17.72 -49.72
CA GLY A 163 17.70 18.90 -48.98
C GLY A 163 18.53 18.54 -47.74
N LEU A 164 18.02 17.63 -46.91
CA LEU A 164 18.70 17.18 -45.68
C LEU A 164 20.01 16.45 -45.98
N THR A 165 20.07 15.67 -47.06
CA THR A 165 21.29 14.96 -47.47
C THR A 165 22.23 15.78 -48.34
N SER A 166 21.92 17.06 -48.59
CA SER A 166 22.79 17.92 -49.41
C SER A 166 24.04 18.32 -48.63
N ALA A 167 25.19 18.39 -49.34
CA ALA A 167 26.44 18.86 -48.73
C ALA A 167 26.30 20.29 -48.16
N SER A 168 25.49 21.15 -48.79
CA SER A 168 25.25 22.51 -48.32
C SER A 168 24.55 22.55 -46.95
N TRP A 169 23.49 21.76 -46.75
CA TRP A 169 22.79 21.71 -45.47
C TRP A 169 23.66 21.06 -44.39
N VAL A 170 24.32 19.93 -44.70
CA VAL A 170 25.22 19.26 -43.75
C VAL A 170 26.37 20.18 -43.32
N ASN A 171 27.02 20.87 -44.25
CA ASN A 171 28.08 21.82 -43.93
C ASN A 171 27.57 22.98 -43.08
N ALA A 172 26.37 23.51 -43.34
CA ALA A 172 25.78 24.56 -42.52
C ALA A 172 25.56 24.09 -41.07
N LYS A 173 25.09 22.85 -40.88
CA LYS A 173 24.91 22.25 -39.54
C LYS A 173 26.23 21.91 -38.85
N LEU A 174 27.25 21.48 -39.59
CA LEU A 174 28.60 21.30 -39.07
C LEU A 174 29.19 22.62 -38.55
N VAL A 175 28.98 23.72 -39.28
CA VAL A 175 29.38 25.05 -38.79
C VAL A 175 28.66 25.36 -37.48
N GLN A 176 27.34 25.17 -37.41
CA GLN A 176 26.57 25.42 -36.17
C GLN A 176 27.01 24.53 -35.00
N ASP A 177 27.33 23.26 -35.24
CA ASP A 177 27.85 22.34 -34.22
C ASP A 177 29.23 22.79 -33.74
N SER A 178 30.15 23.10 -34.66
CA SER A 178 31.53 23.51 -34.32
C SER A 178 31.61 24.86 -33.61
N THR A 179 30.65 25.77 -33.83
CA THR A 179 30.58 27.07 -33.16
C THR A 179 29.73 27.05 -31.90
N GLY A 180 29.12 25.92 -31.56
CA GLY A 180 28.17 25.83 -30.44
C GLY A 180 26.87 26.62 -30.66
N SER A 181 26.57 27.02 -31.91
CA SER A 181 25.35 27.78 -32.25
C SER A 181 24.19 26.88 -32.68
N TRP A 182 24.24 25.58 -32.34
CA TRP A 182 23.15 24.63 -32.53
C TRP A 182 22.49 24.31 -31.19
N PRO A 183 21.60 25.19 -30.67
CA PRO A 183 21.13 25.12 -29.29
C PRO A 183 20.44 23.79 -28.95
N ASP A 184 19.71 23.20 -29.91
CA ASP A 184 18.87 22.02 -29.67
C ASP A 184 18.99 20.97 -30.77
N ARG A 185 20.22 20.53 -31.05
CA ARG A 185 20.54 19.55 -32.09
C ARG A 185 19.60 18.34 -32.10
N ASP A 186 19.44 17.70 -30.95
CA ASP A 186 18.67 16.45 -30.83
C ASP A 186 17.18 16.70 -31.10
N TRP A 187 16.66 17.85 -30.65
CA TRP A 187 15.27 18.25 -30.87
C TRP A 187 14.96 18.51 -32.35
N GLU A 188 15.82 19.28 -33.01
CA GLU A 188 15.67 19.62 -34.42
C GLU A 188 15.78 18.37 -35.30
N LEU A 189 16.79 17.53 -35.07
CA LEU A 189 16.99 16.28 -35.81
C LEU A 189 15.80 15.34 -35.64
N TYR A 190 15.30 15.13 -34.42
CA TYR A 190 14.12 14.30 -34.18
C TYR A 190 12.90 14.81 -34.97
N HIS A 191 12.66 16.12 -34.96
CA HIS A 191 11.52 16.69 -35.68
C HIS A 191 11.68 16.66 -37.20
N HIS A 192 12.90 16.58 -37.74
CA HIS A 192 13.09 16.25 -39.15
C HIS A 192 12.59 14.84 -39.48
N TRP A 193 12.85 13.83 -38.63
CA TRP A 193 12.33 12.47 -38.81
C TRP A 193 10.81 12.41 -38.69
N ILE A 194 10.24 13.15 -37.73
CA ILE A 194 8.78 13.26 -37.56
C ILE A 194 8.13 13.92 -38.77
N LYS A 195 8.70 15.00 -39.31
CA LYS A 195 8.17 15.66 -40.51
C LYS A 195 8.28 14.78 -41.76
N LEU A 196 9.40 14.06 -41.93
CA LEU A 196 9.55 13.06 -42.99
C LEU A 196 8.50 11.95 -42.86
N THR A 197 8.24 11.46 -41.65
CA THR A 197 7.17 10.49 -41.38
C THR A 197 5.80 11.07 -41.73
N ALA A 198 5.52 12.33 -41.39
CA ALA A 198 4.25 13.01 -41.67
C ALA A 198 3.98 13.23 -43.18
N VAL A 199 5.03 13.38 -43.99
CA VAL A 199 4.93 13.38 -45.48
C VAL A 199 5.01 11.98 -46.09
N GLY A 200 5.01 10.93 -45.27
CA GLY A 200 4.91 9.54 -45.71
C GLY A 200 6.24 8.85 -46.01
N ALA A 201 7.37 9.32 -45.47
CA ALA A 201 8.63 8.58 -45.56
C ALA A 201 8.60 7.32 -44.70
N SER A 202 9.14 6.23 -45.24
CA SER A 202 9.37 4.99 -44.52
C SER A 202 10.56 5.10 -43.56
N ILE A 203 10.62 4.20 -42.59
CA ILE A 203 11.78 4.09 -41.68
C ILE A 203 13.07 3.88 -42.49
N ALA A 204 13.03 3.04 -43.52
CA ALA A 204 14.19 2.75 -44.36
C ALA A 204 14.71 3.98 -45.12
N GLU A 205 13.81 4.81 -45.66
CA GLU A 205 14.20 6.07 -46.33
C GLU A 205 14.84 7.06 -45.35
N ILE A 206 14.29 7.16 -44.13
CA ILE A 206 14.83 8.03 -43.08
C ILE A 206 16.21 7.52 -42.61
N ASP A 207 16.34 6.22 -42.36
CA ASP A 207 17.61 5.58 -41.96
C ASP A 207 18.70 5.74 -43.02
N ALA A 208 18.33 5.64 -44.31
CA ALA A 208 19.24 5.91 -45.42
C ALA A 208 19.69 7.38 -45.41
N ALA A 209 18.77 8.33 -45.21
CA ALA A 209 19.12 9.74 -45.12
C ALA A 209 20.07 10.03 -43.95
N ILE A 210 19.78 9.49 -42.76
CA ILE A 210 20.65 9.57 -41.57
C ILE A 210 22.05 9.04 -41.89
N THR A 211 22.13 7.87 -42.52
CA THR A 211 23.40 7.25 -42.94
C THR A 211 24.19 8.17 -43.88
N THR A 212 23.51 8.78 -44.86
CA THR A 212 24.14 9.73 -45.79
C THR A 212 24.68 10.96 -45.05
N MET A 213 23.89 11.61 -44.19
CA MET A 213 24.38 12.79 -43.43
C MET A 213 25.57 12.44 -42.53
N MET A 214 25.55 11.28 -41.87
CA MET A 214 26.68 10.80 -41.07
C MET A 214 27.92 10.55 -41.94
N SER A 215 27.76 9.98 -43.13
CA SER A 215 28.88 9.79 -44.08
C SER A 215 29.49 11.10 -44.58
N LEU A 216 28.69 12.18 -44.58
CA LEU A 216 29.11 13.55 -44.87
C LEU A 216 29.68 14.27 -43.63
N GLY A 217 29.78 13.57 -42.50
CA GLY A 217 30.43 14.05 -41.27
C GLY A 217 29.50 14.62 -40.21
N LEU A 218 28.18 14.69 -40.45
CA LEU A 218 27.23 15.26 -39.48
C LEU A 218 27.22 14.45 -38.17
N PRO A 219 27.39 15.09 -36.99
CA PRO A 219 27.40 14.40 -35.70
C PRO A 219 25.97 14.08 -35.24
N VAL A 220 25.44 12.93 -35.68
CA VAL A 220 24.13 12.44 -35.24
C VAL A 220 24.24 11.69 -33.89
N PRO A 221 23.49 12.11 -32.85
CA PRO A 221 23.46 11.45 -31.54
C PRO A 221 23.08 9.96 -31.65
N PRO A 222 23.65 9.06 -30.81
CA PRO A 222 23.35 7.62 -30.87
C PRO A 222 21.86 7.27 -30.82
N SER A 223 21.07 8.02 -30.04
CA SER A 223 19.62 7.85 -29.93
C SER A 223 18.86 8.17 -31.22
N LEU A 224 19.43 9.00 -32.11
CA LEU A 224 18.82 9.45 -33.37
C LEU A 224 19.47 8.83 -34.62
N ARG A 225 20.29 7.78 -34.44
CA ARG A 225 20.93 7.04 -35.53
C ARG A 225 19.96 6.10 -36.27
N PRO A 226 20.38 5.55 -37.43
CA PRO A 226 19.57 4.58 -38.16
C PRO A 226 19.16 3.42 -37.25
N GLY A 227 17.89 3.00 -37.33
CA GLY A 227 17.33 1.95 -36.48
C GLY A 227 16.98 2.33 -35.05
N SER A 228 17.40 3.51 -34.54
CA SER A 228 17.19 3.90 -33.14
C SER A 228 16.24 5.08 -32.96
N TRP A 229 16.19 6.02 -33.91
CA TRP A 229 15.48 7.29 -33.75
C TRP A 229 13.97 7.13 -33.48
N HIS A 230 13.35 6.11 -34.08
CA HIS A 230 11.91 5.86 -33.96
C HIS A 230 11.54 5.18 -32.64
N LEU A 231 12.53 4.67 -31.90
CA LEU A 231 12.37 4.13 -30.55
C LEU A 231 12.42 5.22 -29.48
N GLN A 232 12.65 6.46 -29.88
CA GLN A 232 12.75 7.62 -29.00
C GLN A 232 11.44 8.42 -28.99
N ALA A 233 11.16 9.01 -27.83
CA ALA A 233 10.11 10.00 -27.65
C ALA A 233 10.63 11.15 -26.78
N PRO A 234 11.53 12.02 -27.30
CA PRO A 234 12.01 13.19 -26.57
C PRO A 234 10.89 14.19 -26.25
N TRP A 235 9.70 14.02 -26.85
CA TRP A 235 8.49 14.75 -26.47
C TRP A 235 7.87 14.23 -25.15
N LEU A 236 8.20 13.02 -24.70
CA LEU A 236 7.73 12.39 -23.47
C LEU A 236 8.80 12.42 -22.37
N ASN A 237 9.17 13.63 -21.96
CA ASN A 237 10.21 13.88 -20.96
C ASN A 237 9.86 13.24 -19.60
N ALA A 238 8.63 13.43 -19.13
CA ALA A 238 8.10 12.71 -17.98
C ALA A 238 7.39 11.43 -18.45
N GLY A 239 7.66 10.31 -17.79
CA GLY A 239 6.89 9.08 -18.00
C GLY A 239 5.42 9.25 -17.60
N PHE A 240 4.60 8.24 -17.88
CA PHE A 240 3.25 8.19 -17.31
C PHE A 240 3.35 7.90 -15.81
N SER A 241 2.40 8.42 -15.03
CA SER A 241 2.32 8.16 -13.58
C SER A 241 0.90 8.31 -13.06
N GLY A 242 0.67 7.96 -11.80
CA GLY A 242 -0.58 8.14 -11.10
C GLY A 242 -1.03 9.60 -11.06
N ALA A 243 -0.12 10.57 -11.14
CA ALA A 243 -0.47 11.99 -11.20
C ALA A 243 -1.31 12.34 -12.44
N ASP A 244 -1.20 11.57 -13.54
CA ASP A 244 -2.07 11.71 -14.71
C ASP A 244 -3.52 11.25 -14.44
N MET A 245 -3.76 10.58 -13.31
CA MET A 245 -5.05 10.09 -12.80
C MET A 245 -5.57 10.92 -11.61
N ALA A 246 -5.07 12.15 -11.41
CA ALA A 246 -5.42 12.95 -10.23
C ALA A 246 -6.91 13.33 -10.12
N ASP A 247 -7.66 13.30 -11.22
CA ASP A 247 -9.12 13.45 -11.24
C ASP A 247 -9.86 12.28 -10.56
N ALA A 248 -9.20 11.12 -10.38
CA ALA A 248 -9.72 10.01 -9.60
C ALA A 248 -9.53 10.18 -8.08
N ASN A 249 -8.88 11.24 -7.59
CA ASN A 249 -8.57 11.41 -6.16
C ASN A 249 -9.81 11.32 -5.27
N GLY A 250 -10.87 12.07 -5.60
CA GLY A 250 -12.14 12.04 -4.87
C GLY A 250 -12.73 10.63 -4.82
N PRO A 251 -12.99 9.98 -5.99
CA PRO A 251 -13.45 8.59 -6.04
C PRO A 251 -12.56 7.58 -5.30
N ILE A 252 -11.22 7.77 -5.32
CA ILE A 252 -10.25 6.89 -4.64
C ILE A 252 -10.44 6.94 -3.12
N VAL A 253 -10.60 8.14 -2.54
CA VAL A 253 -10.74 8.33 -1.09
C VAL A 253 -12.20 8.29 -0.61
N ALA A 254 -13.15 8.13 -1.54
CA ALA A 254 -14.58 8.19 -1.24
C ALA A 254 -14.98 7.15 -0.19
N THR A 255 -15.75 7.62 0.80
CA THR A 255 -16.45 6.74 1.75
C THR A 255 -17.85 6.46 1.24
N LYS A 256 -18.18 5.19 1.06
CA LYS A 256 -19.51 4.77 0.63
C LYS A 256 -20.25 4.14 1.80
N CYS A 257 -21.46 4.64 2.03
CA CYS A 257 -22.34 4.17 3.10
C CYS A 257 -23.56 3.51 2.49
N THR A 258 -23.75 2.21 2.71
CA THR A 258 -24.88 1.45 2.19
C THR A 258 -25.81 1.06 3.33
N ARG A 259 -27.11 1.39 3.20
CA ARG A 259 -28.16 0.96 4.13
C ARG A 259 -28.87 -0.25 3.53
N TYR A 260 -28.69 -1.41 4.17
CA TYR A 260 -29.33 -2.66 3.74
C TYR A 260 -30.75 -2.79 4.32
N PRO A 261 -31.66 -3.51 3.63
CA PRO A 261 -32.98 -3.83 4.17
C PRO A 261 -32.88 -4.46 5.57
N GLY A 262 -33.53 -3.86 6.55
CA GLY A 262 -33.49 -4.31 7.96
C GLY A 262 -32.37 -3.71 8.81
N ALA A 263 -31.34 -3.09 8.23
CA ALA A 263 -30.27 -2.45 8.99
C ALA A 263 -30.74 -1.12 9.60
N ARG A 264 -30.58 -0.97 10.93
CA ARG A 264 -30.93 0.30 11.63
C ARG A 264 -29.99 1.46 11.31
N SER A 265 -28.82 1.20 10.77
CA SER A 265 -27.80 2.20 10.41
C SER A 265 -27.08 1.78 9.12
N PRO A 266 -26.62 2.71 8.27
CA PRO A 266 -25.80 2.36 7.12
C PRO A 266 -24.44 1.79 7.56
N SER A 267 -23.89 0.86 6.78
CA SER A 267 -22.50 0.39 6.89
C SER A 267 -21.65 1.22 5.95
N CYS A 268 -20.53 1.77 6.44
CA CYS A 268 -19.65 2.65 5.68
C CYS A 268 -18.26 2.05 5.52
N MET A 269 -17.72 2.07 4.30
CA MET A 269 -16.34 1.72 4.00
C MET A 269 -15.66 2.95 3.39
N ALA A 270 -14.51 3.39 3.95
CA ALA A 270 -13.71 4.43 3.29
C ALA A 270 -12.80 3.82 2.24
N GLU A 271 -12.48 4.62 1.23
CA GLU A 271 -11.75 4.18 0.03
C GLU A 271 -12.44 2.98 -0.63
N ASP A 272 -13.76 2.90 -0.51
CA ASP A 272 -14.57 1.73 -0.88
C ASP A 272 -14.37 1.35 -2.36
N ASN A 273 -14.40 2.33 -3.26
CA ASN A 273 -14.11 2.11 -4.67
C ASN A 273 -12.70 1.52 -4.89
N SER A 274 -11.72 1.96 -4.11
CA SER A 274 -10.33 1.52 -4.24
C SER A 274 -10.11 0.12 -3.67
N PHE A 275 -10.74 -0.17 -2.53
CA PHE A 275 -10.77 -1.52 -1.97
C PHE A 275 -11.42 -2.50 -2.92
N GLU A 276 -12.55 -2.11 -3.50
CA GLU A 276 -13.27 -2.91 -4.49
C GLU A 276 -12.43 -3.10 -5.76
N PHE A 277 -11.83 -2.05 -6.31
CA PHE A 277 -10.96 -2.15 -7.49
C PHE A 277 -9.76 -3.07 -7.30
N THR A 278 -9.27 -3.18 -6.07
CA THR A 278 -8.11 -4.01 -5.69
C THR A 278 -8.49 -5.28 -4.96
N ALA A 279 -9.78 -5.64 -4.90
CA ALA A 279 -10.25 -6.86 -4.28
C ALA A 279 -9.93 -8.09 -5.13
N LEU A 280 -10.10 -9.28 -4.56
CA LEU A 280 -9.93 -10.54 -5.27
C LEU A 280 -10.79 -10.55 -6.55
N THR A 281 -10.23 -11.06 -7.65
CA THR A 281 -10.85 -11.08 -9.01
C THR A 281 -11.01 -9.72 -9.70
N GLN A 282 -10.69 -8.62 -9.02
CA GLN A 282 -10.78 -7.28 -9.59
C GLN A 282 -9.46 -6.85 -10.25
N PRO A 283 -9.49 -5.89 -11.19
CA PRO A 283 -8.32 -5.59 -12.02
C PRO A 283 -7.07 -5.21 -11.23
N GLY A 284 -7.23 -4.46 -10.13
CA GLY A 284 -6.13 -4.01 -9.28
C GLY A 284 -5.58 -5.06 -8.32
N ASN A 285 -6.18 -6.25 -8.22
CA ASN A 285 -5.80 -7.28 -7.26
C ASN A 285 -4.30 -7.61 -7.28
N GLY A 286 -3.71 -7.70 -8.48
CA GLY A 286 -2.30 -8.04 -8.66
C GLY A 286 -1.31 -7.00 -8.10
N TYR A 287 -1.79 -5.82 -7.71
CA TYR A 287 -1.00 -4.75 -7.10
C TYR A 287 -1.25 -4.57 -5.61
N ARG A 288 -2.10 -5.42 -5.01
CA ARG A 288 -2.38 -5.42 -3.58
C ARG A 288 -1.72 -6.63 -2.92
N GLN A 289 -1.03 -6.39 -1.83
CA GLN A 289 -0.52 -7.39 -0.92
C GLN A 289 -1.70 -7.91 -0.08
N VAL A 290 -1.92 -9.21 -0.11
CA VAL A 290 -2.73 -9.89 0.91
C VAL A 290 -1.98 -9.73 2.23
N PRO A 291 -2.63 -9.26 3.33
CA PRO A 291 -1.98 -9.11 4.63
C PRO A 291 -1.17 -10.36 4.96
N ALA A 292 0.16 -10.21 5.01
CA ALA A 292 1.03 -11.37 5.13
C ALA A 292 1.19 -11.73 6.61
N SER A 293 0.51 -12.77 7.10
CA SER A 293 0.95 -13.40 8.34
C SER A 293 2.32 -14.03 8.12
N SER A 294 3.22 -13.89 9.07
CA SER A 294 4.50 -14.57 9.13
C SER A 294 4.38 -16.00 9.57
N CYS A 295 5.10 -16.85 8.84
CA CYS A 295 5.07 -18.27 9.01
C CYS A 295 6.34 -18.87 8.40
N LEU A 296 6.59 -20.13 8.73
CA LEU A 296 7.67 -20.95 8.23
C LEU A 296 7.15 -21.92 7.16
N ALA A 297 7.97 -22.22 6.15
CA ALA A 297 7.66 -23.21 5.13
C ALA A 297 7.65 -24.64 5.74
N PRO A 298 6.89 -25.59 5.16
CA PRO A 298 7.00 -26.99 5.55
C PRO A 298 8.42 -27.52 5.36
N GLY A 299 8.79 -28.50 6.17
CA GLY A 299 10.16 -29.03 6.25
C GLY A 299 11.06 -28.28 7.23
N THR A 300 10.68 -27.06 7.65
CA THR A 300 11.38 -26.36 8.74
C THR A 300 11.42 -27.24 9.99
N ARG A 301 12.62 -27.43 10.56
CA ARG A 301 12.85 -28.21 11.77
C ARG A 301 12.65 -27.34 13.00
N VAL A 302 12.04 -27.90 14.04
CA VAL A 302 11.86 -27.26 15.35
C VAL A 302 12.48 -28.14 16.42
N VAL A 303 13.12 -27.51 17.40
CA VAL A 303 13.73 -28.22 18.54
C VAL A 303 12.66 -28.58 19.56
N MET A 304 12.41 -29.87 19.72
CA MET A 304 11.45 -30.41 20.69
C MET A 304 12.02 -30.35 22.12
N ALA A 305 11.18 -30.51 23.14
CA ALA A 305 11.59 -30.47 24.55
C ALA A 305 12.65 -31.52 24.92
N ASP A 306 12.64 -32.68 24.24
CA ASP A 306 13.63 -33.74 24.38
C ASP A 306 14.89 -33.51 23.53
N ARG A 307 15.00 -32.34 22.90
CA ARG A 307 16.07 -31.89 21.99
C ARG A 307 16.13 -32.62 20.64
N THR A 308 15.14 -33.43 20.31
CA THR A 308 15.00 -33.96 18.95
C THR A 308 14.51 -32.88 17.99
N LEU A 309 14.68 -33.10 16.68
CA LEU A 309 14.17 -32.21 15.65
C LEU A 309 12.91 -32.80 15.02
N LYS A 310 11.82 -32.03 15.00
CA LYS A 310 10.57 -32.41 14.34
C LYS A 310 10.23 -31.39 13.25
N GLN A 311 9.61 -31.82 12.15
CA GLN A 311 9.17 -30.87 11.13
C GLN A 311 7.97 -30.08 11.64
N ILE A 312 7.90 -28.79 11.34
CA ILE A 312 6.89 -27.90 11.90
C ILE A 312 5.46 -28.33 11.55
N GLN A 313 5.25 -28.90 10.35
CA GLN A 313 3.94 -29.40 9.92
C GLN A 313 3.51 -30.70 10.62
N ASP A 314 4.42 -31.37 11.31
CA ASP A 314 4.14 -32.60 12.04
C ASP A 314 3.90 -32.34 13.55
N ILE A 315 4.11 -31.11 14.01
CA ILE A 315 3.94 -30.73 15.42
C ILE A 315 2.46 -30.54 15.74
N GLU A 316 1.99 -31.14 16.82
CA GLU A 316 0.60 -31.05 17.25
C GLU A 316 0.42 -30.21 18.51
N ALA A 317 -0.79 -29.69 18.71
CA ALA A 317 -1.14 -29.04 19.97
C ALA A 317 -1.00 -30.02 21.14
N GLY A 318 -0.40 -29.57 22.24
CA GLY A 318 -0.07 -30.35 23.43
C GLY A 318 1.36 -30.91 23.43
N GLU A 319 2.06 -30.97 22.29
CA GLU A 319 3.47 -31.32 22.26
C GLU A 319 4.33 -30.21 22.87
N SER A 320 5.49 -30.56 23.44
CA SER A 320 6.39 -29.58 24.06
C SER A 320 7.61 -29.29 23.19
N VAL A 321 7.90 -28.01 22.98
CA VAL A 321 9.09 -27.52 22.27
C VAL A 321 10.08 -26.90 23.25
N LEU A 322 11.34 -26.83 22.85
CA LEU A 322 12.38 -26.16 23.61
C LEU A 322 12.31 -24.64 23.40
N THR A 323 12.40 -23.88 24.49
CA THR A 323 12.48 -22.41 24.48
C THR A 323 13.66 -21.97 25.36
N PRO A 324 14.10 -20.70 25.29
CA PRO A 324 15.19 -20.20 26.14
C PRO A 324 14.87 -20.28 27.64
N GLN A 325 13.58 -20.25 28.02
CA GLN A 325 13.13 -20.34 29.41
C GLN A 325 12.74 -21.77 29.84
N GLY A 326 13.08 -22.78 29.03
CA GLY A 326 12.73 -24.18 29.25
C GLY A 326 11.63 -24.68 28.31
N SER A 327 11.17 -25.91 28.53
CA SER A 327 10.15 -26.51 27.67
C SER A 327 8.80 -25.79 27.81
N ARG A 328 8.11 -25.57 26.69
CA ARG A 328 6.74 -25.03 26.67
C ARG A 328 5.86 -25.86 25.75
N SER A 329 4.60 -26.03 26.14
CA SER A 329 3.61 -26.73 25.32
C SER A 329 3.16 -25.86 24.14
N VAL A 330 3.00 -26.46 22.98
CA VAL A 330 2.36 -25.87 21.81
C VAL A 330 0.87 -25.83 22.08
N ILE A 331 0.27 -24.65 22.10
CA ILE A 331 -1.17 -24.52 22.27
C ILE A 331 -1.90 -24.60 20.93
N LEU A 332 -1.37 -23.97 19.89
CA LEU A 332 -1.97 -23.96 18.56
C LEU A 332 -0.87 -24.05 17.50
N ARG A 333 -1.08 -24.87 16.48
CA ARG A 333 -0.32 -24.81 15.22
C ARG A 333 -1.15 -24.05 14.19
N SER A 334 -0.74 -22.81 13.88
CA SER A 334 -1.34 -22.05 12.77
C SER A 334 -0.87 -22.65 11.45
N ALA A 335 -1.78 -22.77 10.48
CA ALA A 335 -1.48 -23.31 9.15
C ALA A 335 -2.17 -22.50 8.03
N PRO A 336 -1.86 -21.19 7.86
CA PRO A 336 -2.52 -20.36 6.85
C PRO A 336 -2.05 -20.67 5.43
N LEU A 337 -2.95 -20.51 4.45
CA LEU A 337 -2.64 -20.60 3.02
C LEU A 337 -1.65 -19.53 2.61
N ARG A 338 -0.56 -19.91 1.95
CA ARG A 338 0.50 -19.00 1.50
C ARG A 338 -0.05 -17.83 0.69
N GLY A 339 -0.93 -18.09 -0.27
CA GLY A 339 -1.39 -17.06 -1.21
C GLY A 339 -0.22 -16.43 -1.98
N GLN A 340 -0.24 -15.11 -2.15
CA GLN A 340 0.80 -14.35 -2.87
C GLN A 340 1.99 -13.93 -2.00
N ARG A 341 2.12 -14.46 -0.77
CA ARG A 341 3.24 -14.11 0.12
C ARG A 341 4.58 -14.48 -0.51
N THR A 342 5.53 -13.56 -0.51
CA THR A 342 6.93 -13.86 -0.84
C THR A 342 7.56 -14.63 0.30
N LEU A 343 8.19 -15.76 -0.03
CA LEU A 343 9.06 -16.47 0.90
C LEU A 343 10.50 -16.07 0.62
N VAL A 344 11.25 -15.90 1.69
CA VAL A 344 12.68 -15.63 1.70
C VAL A 344 13.40 -16.81 2.33
N GLN A 345 14.64 -16.99 1.92
CA GLN A 345 15.55 -18.00 2.43
C GLN A 345 16.89 -17.35 2.73
N PHE A 346 17.55 -17.79 3.80
CA PHE A 346 18.92 -17.41 4.10
C PHE A 346 19.89 -18.19 3.21
N ASP A 347 20.93 -17.53 2.72
CA ASP A 347 22.02 -18.16 1.98
C ASP A 347 22.66 -19.26 2.83
N GLY A 348 22.68 -20.47 2.28
CA GLY A 348 23.28 -21.64 2.92
C GLY A 348 22.43 -22.33 3.99
N LEU A 349 21.21 -21.87 4.26
CA LEU A 349 20.26 -22.56 5.16
C LEU A 349 19.14 -23.24 4.36
N GLY A 350 18.67 -24.39 4.85
CA GLY A 350 17.74 -25.29 4.16
C GLY A 350 16.25 -25.04 4.43
N PHE A 351 15.85 -23.86 4.89
CA PHE A 351 14.45 -23.54 5.20
C PHE A 351 14.06 -22.15 4.71
N ALA A 352 12.77 -21.95 4.43
CA ALA A 352 12.21 -20.70 3.95
C ALA A 352 11.14 -20.16 4.91
N PHE A 353 10.95 -18.85 4.89
CA PHE A 353 10.05 -18.14 5.80
C PHE A 353 9.40 -16.95 5.10
N ALA A 354 8.22 -16.53 5.57
CA ALA A 354 7.59 -15.32 5.08
C ALA A 354 8.45 -14.10 5.43
N ALA A 355 8.49 -13.08 4.57
CA ALA A 355 9.34 -11.90 4.80
C ALA A 355 9.08 -11.20 6.15
N THR A 356 7.88 -11.32 6.69
CA THR A 356 7.47 -10.76 7.98
C THR A 356 7.92 -11.59 9.20
N HIS A 357 8.60 -12.73 9.03
CA HIS A 357 8.86 -13.64 10.17
C HIS A 357 9.84 -13.06 11.19
N PRO A 358 9.46 -12.99 12.49
CA PRO A 358 10.30 -12.38 13.51
C PRO A 358 11.37 -13.34 14.01
N PHE A 359 12.63 -12.93 13.85
CA PHE A 359 13.80 -13.55 14.47
C PHE A 359 14.24 -12.74 15.69
N LEU A 360 14.76 -13.43 16.71
CA LEU A 360 15.34 -12.75 17.87
C LEU A 360 16.77 -12.30 17.60
N VAL A 361 17.04 -11.05 17.96
CA VAL A 361 18.36 -10.43 17.93
C VAL A 361 19.10 -10.75 19.22
N HIS A 362 20.38 -11.09 19.11
CA HIS A 362 21.27 -11.34 20.24
C HIS A 362 21.61 -10.02 20.93
N THR A 363 20.86 -9.67 21.97
CA THR A 363 20.86 -8.34 22.62
C THR A 363 22.24 -7.89 23.13
N ALA A 364 23.08 -8.81 23.62
CA ALA A 364 24.44 -8.48 24.06
C ALA A 364 25.37 -8.03 22.92
N SER A 365 24.96 -8.25 21.67
CA SER A 365 25.73 -7.97 20.45
C SER A 365 25.08 -6.91 19.58
N ASP A 366 23.89 -6.40 19.92
CA ASP A 366 23.23 -5.33 19.18
C ASP A 366 23.44 -3.97 19.86
N PRO A 367 24.32 -3.10 19.34
CA PRO A 367 24.56 -1.78 19.92
C PRO A 367 23.33 -0.86 19.82
N LEU A 368 22.33 -1.24 19.02
CA LEU A 368 21.11 -0.47 18.79
C LEU A 368 19.92 -0.90 19.66
N GLY A 369 20.04 -2.03 20.36
CA GLY A 369 19.04 -2.50 21.32
C GLY A 369 17.72 -2.99 20.73
N ALA A 370 17.69 -3.39 19.45
CA ALA A 370 16.51 -4.06 18.89
C ALA A 370 16.41 -5.50 19.41
N THR A 371 15.18 -5.97 19.66
CA THR A 371 14.93 -7.36 20.09
C THR A 371 14.57 -8.25 18.91
N TYR A 372 13.93 -7.68 17.89
CA TYR A 372 13.42 -8.44 16.74
C TYR A 372 14.02 -7.98 15.42
N ALA A 373 14.15 -8.91 14.48
CA ALA A 373 14.49 -8.65 13.10
C ALA A 373 13.59 -9.42 12.14
N ALA A 374 13.30 -8.85 10.97
CA ALA A 374 12.57 -9.50 9.89
C ALA A 374 13.11 -9.03 8.52
N ALA A 375 12.80 -9.77 7.45
CA ALA A 375 13.16 -9.34 6.10
C ALA A 375 12.32 -8.12 5.66
N ASP A 376 11.04 -8.12 6.03
CA ASP A 376 10.08 -7.01 5.89
C ASP A 376 9.62 -6.56 7.29
N PRO A 377 10.40 -5.69 7.97
CA PRO A 377 10.02 -5.16 9.28
C PRO A 377 8.73 -4.33 9.22
N GLN A 378 8.43 -3.68 8.10
CA GLN A 378 7.19 -2.92 7.94
C GLN A 378 5.98 -3.86 7.93
N GLY A 379 6.04 -4.94 7.16
CA GLY A 379 5.01 -5.97 7.15
C GLY A 379 4.77 -6.54 8.55
N LEU A 380 5.84 -6.87 9.29
CA LEU A 380 5.74 -7.40 10.64
C LEU A 380 5.14 -6.39 11.65
N ALA A 381 5.52 -5.12 11.60
CA ALA A 381 4.92 -4.09 12.45
C ALA A 381 3.41 -3.90 12.20
N ARG A 382 2.94 -4.23 10.99
CA ARG A 382 1.50 -4.22 10.68
C ARG A 382 0.78 -5.46 11.20
N THR A 383 1.42 -6.63 11.14
CA THR A 383 0.79 -7.89 11.53
C THR A 383 0.82 -8.09 13.04
N VAL A 384 1.93 -7.72 13.69
CA VAL A 384 2.10 -7.82 15.14
C VAL A 384 2.62 -6.49 15.71
N PRO A 385 1.78 -5.42 15.76
CA PRO A 385 2.21 -4.08 16.19
C PRO A 385 2.89 -4.04 17.55
N THR A 386 2.53 -4.94 18.46
CA THR A 386 3.15 -5.01 19.80
C THR A 386 4.62 -5.44 19.79
N LEU A 387 5.19 -5.92 18.68
CA LEU A 387 6.63 -6.23 18.63
C LEU A 387 7.47 -4.97 18.40
N SER A 388 6.91 -3.93 17.78
CA SER A 388 7.61 -2.66 17.50
C SER A 388 8.14 -1.99 18.78
N GLN A 389 7.45 -2.15 19.91
CA GLN A 389 7.88 -1.60 21.21
C GLN A 389 9.18 -2.22 21.76
N PHE A 390 9.65 -3.31 21.17
CA PHE A 390 10.91 -3.97 21.53
C PHE A 390 12.03 -3.70 20.54
N GLY A 391 11.79 -2.82 19.57
CA GLY A 391 12.70 -2.57 18.47
C GLY A 391 12.62 -3.66 17.42
N LEU A 392 12.32 -3.22 16.20
CA LEU A 392 12.24 -4.06 15.02
C LEU A 392 13.15 -3.51 13.93
N ARG A 393 14.08 -4.34 13.45
CA ARG A 393 15.03 -3.96 12.40
C ARG A 393 14.94 -4.88 11.18
N GLY A 394 15.41 -4.38 10.04
CA GLY A 394 15.64 -5.22 8.87
C GLY A 394 16.79 -6.20 9.10
N LEU A 395 16.70 -7.42 8.55
CA LEU A 395 17.78 -8.42 8.60
C LEU A 395 19.11 -7.92 8.01
N HIS A 396 19.08 -6.96 7.07
CA HIS A 396 20.26 -6.48 6.33
C HIS A 396 20.62 -5.00 6.52
N GLN A 397 19.93 -4.24 7.39
CA GLN A 397 20.10 -2.78 7.45
C GLN A 397 20.52 -2.29 8.84
N PRO A 398 21.52 -1.39 8.96
CA PRO A 398 22.58 -1.04 7.98
C PRO A 398 23.74 -2.08 7.92
N GLY A 399 23.48 -3.31 8.36
CA GLY A 399 24.37 -4.46 8.35
C GLY A 399 23.60 -5.71 8.79
N PRO A 400 24.20 -6.92 8.73
CA PRO A 400 23.49 -8.14 9.09
C PRO A 400 23.07 -8.09 10.55
N ALA A 401 21.80 -8.39 10.81
CA ALA A 401 21.32 -8.60 12.16
C ALA A 401 22.10 -9.75 12.82
N ILE A 402 22.49 -9.59 14.08
CA ILE A 402 23.10 -10.68 14.85
C ILE A 402 21.97 -11.42 15.55
N LEU A 403 21.59 -12.57 15.01
CA LEU A 403 20.48 -13.40 15.50
C LEU A 403 20.94 -14.31 16.65
N VAL A 404 19.99 -14.87 17.37
CA VAL A 404 20.24 -15.91 18.37
C VAL A 404 20.19 -17.28 17.70
N ARG A 405 21.28 -18.05 17.81
CA ARG A 405 21.35 -19.46 17.35
C ARG A 405 21.46 -20.39 18.54
N HIS A 406 20.69 -21.47 18.52
CA HIS A 406 20.78 -22.53 19.50
C HIS A 406 21.89 -23.54 19.16
N THR A 407 22.65 -23.95 20.17
CA THR A 407 23.68 -24.99 20.06
C THR A 407 23.65 -25.90 21.29
N GLU A 408 24.39 -27.01 21.26
CA GLU A 408 24.55 -27.88 22.44
C GLU A 408 25.11 -27.16 23.67
N GLN A 409 25.86 -26.08 23.47
CA GLN A 409 26.46 -25.25 24.52
C GLN A 409 25.53 -24.12 25.00
N GLY A 410 24.33 -24.01 24.42
CA GLY A 410 23.38 -22.93 24.66
C GLY A 410 23.28 -21.95 23.49
N ASP A 411 22.73 -20.78 23.79
CA ASP A 411 22.44 -19.75 22.80
C ASP A 411 23.67 -18.88 22.50
N VAL A 412 23.95 -18.68 21.22
CA VAL A 412 25.12 -17.93 20.73
C VAL A 412 24.72 -16.90 19.67
N ALA A 413 25.55 -15.87 19.50
CA ALA A 413 25.42 -14.88 18.45
C ALA A 413 25.65 -15.50 17.06
N PHE A 414 24.79 -15.17 16.10
CA PHE A 414 24.85 -15.65 14.72
C PHE A 414 24.58 -14.52 13.72
N PRO A 415 25.59 -14.04 12.98
CA PRO A 415 25.37 -13.05 11.94
C PRO A 415 24.44 -13.61 10.85
N ALA A 416 23.31 -12.94 10.61
CA ALA A 416 22.36 -13.34 9.59
C ALA A 416 23.04 -13.41 8.21
N PRO A 417 22.97 -14.55 7.50
CA PRO A 417 23.39 -14.62 6.10
C PRO A 417 22.54 -13.70 5.23
N SER A 418 23.00 -13.41 4.01
CA SER A 418 22.16 -12.72 3.02
C SER A 418 20.89 -13.52 2.72
N THR A 419 19.82 -12.85 2.29
CA THR A 419 18.56 -13.51 1.93
C THR A 419 18.26 -13.36 0.44
N HIS A 420 17.60 -14.36 -0.12
CA HIS A 420 17.06 -14.33 -1.49
C HIS A 420 15.62 -14.85 -1.50
N ASP A 421 14.88 -14.53 -2.56
CA ASP A 421 13.53 -15.07 -2.76
C ASP A 421 13.60 -16.59 -2.97
N ALA A 422 12.80 -17.34 -2.21
CA ALA A 422 12.74 -18.79 -2.35
C ALA A 422 12.12 -19.20 -3.70
N PRO A 423 12.59 -20.28 -4.36
CA PRO A 423 12.11 -20.72 -5.67
C PRO A 423 10.60 -20.96 -5.70
N THR A 424 9.92 -20.66 -6.81
CA THR A 424 8.45 -20.59 -6.99
C THR A 424 7.68 -21.92 -7.06
N GLU A 425 8.31 -23.05 -6.74
CA GLU A 425 7.62 -24.34 -6.53
C GLU A 425 7.13 -24.40 -5.09
N LEU A 426 5.97 -23.79 -4.82
CA LEU A 426 5.67 -23.29 -3.48
C LEU A 426 4.76 -24.20 -2.67
N PRO A 427 5.06 -24.38 -1.37
CA PRO A 427 4.15 -25.00 -0.44
C PRO A 427 2.89 -24.15 -0.29
N GLU A 428 1.73 -24.81 -0.35
CA GLU A 428 0.42 -24.17 -0.24
C GLU A 428 0.12 -23.65 1.17
N LEU A 429 0.67 -24.32 2.19
CA LEU A 429 0.50 -23.96 3.60
C LEU A 429 1.84 -23.51 4.19
N LEU A 430 1.77 -22.49 5.03
CA LEU A 430 2.86 -22.12 5.93
C LEU A 430 2.45 -22.43 7.38
N TYR A 431 3.40 -22.47 8.30
CA TYR A 431 3.16 -22.88 9.68
C TYR A 431 3.73 -21.91 10.71
N ASP A 432 3.05 -21.77 11.84
CA ASP A 432 3.57 -21.12 13.04
C ASP A 432 3.11 -21.88 14.29
N LEU A 433 3.88 -21.81 15.37
CA LEU A 433 3.59 -22.48 16.64
C LEU A 433 3.29 -21.44 17.70
N TYR A 434 2.10 -21.48 18.28
CA TYR A 434 1.75 -20.62 19.40
C TYR A 434 1.95 -21.40 20.68
N LEU A 435 2.81 -20.90 21.56
CA LEU A 435 3.23 -21.60 22.76
C LEU A 435 2.46 -21.14 23.99
N GLU A 436 2.53 -21.95 25.04
CA GLU A 436 2.10 -21.55 26.36
C GLU A 436 2.76 -20.24 26.78
N VAL A 437 1.93 -19.27 27.15
CA VAL A 437 2.39 -17.93 27.50
C VAL A 437 2.82 -17.93 28.96
N GLY A 438 4.13 -17.75 29.18
CA GLY A 438 4.70 -17.54 30.51
C GLY A 438 4.44 -16.12 31.04
N PRO A 439 4.89 -15.80 32.26
CA PRO A 439 4.74 -14.45 32.85
C PRO A 439 5.37 -13.33 32.01
N ASP A 440 6.38 -13.67 31.19
CA ASP A 440 7.06 -12.76 30.27
C ASP A 440 6.27 -12.42 29.01
N GLY A 441 5.15 -13.10 28.77
CA GLY A 441 4.32 -12.93 27.58
C GLY A 441 4.97 -13.39 26.28
N ARG A 442 6.05 -14.17 26.33
CA ARG A 442 6.84 -14.57 25.16
C ARG A 442 6.34 -15.88 24.56
N SER A 443 6.54 -16.05 23.26
CA SER A 443 6.19 -17.27 22.51
C SER A 443 7.33 -17.62 21.55
N GLU A 444 8.54 -17.70 22.11
CA GLU A 444 9.78 -17.87 21.36
C GLU A 444 10.15 -19.36 21.31
N TYR A 445 10.57 -19.86 20.15
CA TYR A 445 11.03 -21.25 19.96
C TYR A 445 12.16 -21.32 18.95
N TYR A 446 12.89 -22.44 18.94
CA TYR A 446 13.99 -22.64 18.01
C TYR A 446 13.52 -23.34 16.73
N ALA A 447 13.78 -22.73 15.58
CA ALA A 447 13.42 -23.25 14.26
C ALA A 447 14.56 -23.06 13.23
N GLY A 448 14.67 -23.97 12.26
CA GLY A 448 15.62 -23.85 11.16
C GLY A 448 15.72 -25.11 10.29
N ASP A 449 16.93 -25.53 9.93
CA ASP A 449 17.18 -26.74 9.11
C ASP A 449 17.76 -27.89 9.96
N GLU A 450 18.49 -28.85 9.41
CA GLU A 450 19.08 -29.95 10.22
C GLU A 450 20.35 -29.54 10.98
N HIS A 451 20.92 -28.37 10.68
CA HIS A 451 22.24 -27.94 11.14
C HIS A 451 22.21 -26.63 11.92
N THR A 452 21.28 -25.75 11.60
CA THR A 452 21.17 -24.40 12.18
C THR A 452 19.77 -24.20 12.73
N GLN A 453 19.68 -23.92 14.03
CA GLN A 453 18.45 -23.59 14.74
C GLN A 453 18.52 -22.13 15.20
N LEU A 454 17.60 -21.29 14.73
CA LEU A 454 17.51 -19.88 15.11
C LEU A 454 16.34 -19.69 16.07
N LEU A 455 16.48 -18.76 17.01
CA LEU A 455 15.38 -18.38 17.89
C LEU A 455 14.42 -17.45 17.12
N VAL A 456 13.20 -17.91 16.94
CA VAL A 456 12.10 -17.19 16.29
C VAL A 456 11.00 -16.89 17.31
N SER A 457 10.11 -15.96 16.97
CA SER A 457 8.90 -15.69 17.75
C SER A 457 7.66 -16.07 16.94
N SER A 458 6.63 -16.55 17.61
CA SER A 458 5.31 -16.63 16.98
C SER A 458 4.75 -15.24 16.69
N GLU A 459 3.77 -15.17 15.79
CA GLU A 459 3.04 -13.94 15.44
C GLU A 459 1.97 -13.50 16.43
N ILE A 460 2.08 -13.95 17.67
CA ILE A 460 1.15 -13.50 18.69
C ILE A 460 1.67 -12.24 19.38
N PRO A 461 0.77 -11.29 19.66
CA PRO A 461 1.11 -10.16 20.51
C PRO A 461 1.71 -10.62 21.84
N ARG A 462 2.68 -9.86 22.35
CA ARG A 462 3.21 -10.11 23.70
C ARG A 462 2.17 -9.68 24.74
N PHE A 463 1.30 -10.62 25.08
CA PHE A 463 0.11 -10.43 25.90
C PHE A 463 0.38 -9.82 27.28
N ALA A 464 1.57 -10.08 27.86
CA ALA A 464 1.97 -9.54 29.16
C ALA A 464 2.32 -8.04 29.14
N VAL A 465 2.52 -7.43 27.96
CA VAL A 465 2.99 -6.04 27.87
C VAL A 465 1.85 -5.04 28.03
N ALA A 466 0.65 -5.44 27.63
CA ALA A 466 -0.56 -4.66 27.79
C ALA A 466 -1.67 -5.55 28.40
N PRO A 467 -1.55 -5.96 29.68
CA PRO A 467 -2.40 -6.99 30.26
C PRO A 467 -3.89 -6.64 30.20
N GLN A 468 -4.25 -5.39 30.45
CA GLN A 468 -5.64 -4.93 30.34
C GLN A 468 -6.16 -4.98 28.90
N THR A 469 -5.36 -4.53 27.91
CA THR A 469 -5.71 -4.62 26.49
C THR A 469 -5.90 -6.08 26.07
N THR A 470 -5.00 -6.96 26.48
CA THR A 470 -5.12 -8.39 26.23
C THR A 470 -6.39 -8.96 26.82
N ALA A 471 -6.70 -8.63 28.09
CA ALA A 471 -7.90 -9.11 28.75
C ALA A 471 -9.18 -8.66 28.01
N VAL A 472 -9.20 -7.42 27.50
CA VAL A 472 -10.28 -6.91 26.64
C VAL A 472 -10.38 -7.74 25.36
N VAL A 473 -9.28 -7.93 24.63
CA VAL A 473 -9.26 -8.68 23.36
C VAL A 473 -9.74 -10.12 23.57
N LEU A 474 -9.20 -10.83 24.57
CA LEU A 474 -9.58 -12.21 24.89
C LEU A 474 -11.05 -12.32 25.26
N HIS A 475 -11.58 -11.37 26.04
CA HIS A 475 -12.99 -11.33 26.38
C HIS A 475 -13.86 -11.18 25.13
N VAL A 476 -13.50 -10.27 24.22
CA VAL A 476 -14.23 -10.07 22.97
C VAL A 476 -14.18 -11.32 22.10
N LEU A 477 -13.00 -11.91 21.90
CA LEU A 477 -12.83 -13.12 21.10
C LEU A 477 -13.62 -14.31 21.67
N ARG A 478 -13.62 -14.51 22.99
CA ARG A 478 -14.44 -15.55 23.65
C ARG A 478 -15.93 -15.32 23.47
N ALA A 479 -16.38 -14.07 23.64
CA ALA A 479 -17.80 -13.75 23.66
C ALA A 479 -18.41 -13.60 22.26
N ALA A 480 -17.63 -13.18 21.27
CA ALA A 480 -18.10 -12.85 19.92
C ALA A 480 -17.49 -13.72 18.82
N GLY A 481 -16.32 -14.33 19.05
CA GLY A 481 -15.62 -15.17 18.07
C GLY A 481 -16.46 -16.31 17.52
N PRO A 482 -17.22 -17.08 18.33
CA PRO A 482 -18.12 -18.12 17.82
C PRO A 482 -19.13 -17.58 16.80
N THR A 483 -19.73 -16.42 17.06
CA THR A 483 -20.69 -15.77 16.14
C THR A 483 -20.00 -15.31 14.84
N VAL A 484 -18.77 -14.79 14.93
CA VAL A 484 -17.97 -14.43 13.76
C VAL A 484 -17.70 -15.66 12.88
N LEU A 485 -17.25 -16.75 13.49
CA LEU A 485 -16.95 -17.99 12.76
C LEU A 485 -18.20 -18.66 12.19
N GLU A 486 -19.32 -18.63 12.91
CA GLU A 486 -20.62 -19.11 12.42
C GLU A 486 -21.10 -18.30 11.21
N THR A 487 -20.96 -16.97 11.25
CA THR A 487 -21.27 -16.08 10.12
C THR A 487 -20.46 -16.45 8.88
N LEU A 488 -19.19 -16.85 9.07
CA LEU A 488 -18.27 -17.20 8.00
C LEU A 488 -18.23 -18.70 7.68
N ALA A 489 -19.11 -19.52 8.25
CA ALA A 489 -19.04 -20.97 8.14
C ALA A 489 -19.00 -21.46 6.68
N ASN A 490 -19.75 -20.80 5.79
CA ASN A 490 -19.87 -21.16 4.37
C ASN A 490 -18.85 -20.47 3.46
N VAL A 491 -17.96 -19.62 3.99
CA VAL A 491 -16.92 -18.98 3.18
C VAL A 491 -15.82 -20.01 2.88
N PRO A 492 -15.40 -20.20 1.62
CA PRO A 492 -14.28 -21.08 1.28
C PRO A 492 -12.99 -20.66 1.99
N ASP A 493 -12.10 -21.59 2.30
CA ASP A 493 -10.87 -21.31 3.07
C ASP A 493 -9.93 -20.33 2.36
N GLU A 494 -9.93 -20.36 1.03
CA GLU A 494 -9.17 -19.45 0.16
C GLU A 494 -9.67 -18.00 0.20
N SER A 495 -10.93 -17.78 0.59
CA SER A 495 -11.54 -16.44 0.71
C SER A 495 -11.78 -16.01 2.15
N PHE A 496 -11.56 -16.92 3.12
CA PHE A 496 -11.86 -16.66 4.53
C PHE A 496 -11.09 -15.45 5.07
N ASP A 497 -9.80 -15.34 4.75
CA ASP A 497 -8.93 -14.26 5.22
C ASP A 497 -9.42 -12.87 4.78
N ASP A 498 -9.75 -12.76 3.49
CA ASP A 498 -10.23 -11.54 2.87
C ASP A 498 -11.58 -11.13 3.45
N VAL A 499 -12.55 -12.04 3.51
CA VAL A 499 -13.89 -11.75 4.01
C VAL A 499 -13.85 -11.41 5.50
N LEU A 500 -13.03 -12.11 6.29
CA LEU A 500 -12.78 -11.78 7.68
C LEU A 500 -12.21 -10.37 7.82
N GLY A 501 -11.15 -10.05 7.08
CA GLY A 501 -10.48 -8.75 7.15
C GLY A 501 -11.40 -7.60 6.78
N ILE A 502 -12.14 -7.76 5.68
CA ILE A 502 -13.18 -6.84 5.23
C ILE A 502 -14.23 -6.61 6.35
N GLY A 503 -14.70 -7.69 6.99
CA GLY A 503 -15.65 -7.61 8.09
C GLY A 503 -15.10 -6.85 9.30
N LEU A 504 -13.86 -7.14 9.70
CA LEU A 504 -13.21 -6.48 10.84
C LEU A 504 -12.89 -5.01 10.55
N ASP A 505 -12.47 -4.67 9.33
CA ASP A 505 -12.21 -3.28 8.90
C ASP A 505 -13.46 -2.41 8.94
N GLY A 506 -14.62 -2.97 8.55
CA GLY A 506 -15.90 -2.28 8.68
C GLY A 506 -16.31 -2.02 10.14
N LEU A 507 -16.00 -2.97 11.04
CA LEU A 507 -16.23 -2.78 12.47
C LEU A 507 -15.29 -1.74 13.10
N ALA A 508 -14.00 -1.72 12.72
CA ALA A 508 -12.99 -0.80 13.24
C ALA A 508 -13.37 0.68 13.10
N ARG A 509 -14.11 1.04 12.03
CA ARG A 509 -14.56 2.41 11.77
C ARG A 509 -15.71 2.86 12.66
N THR A 510 -16.59 1.93 13.03
CA THR A 510 -17.87 2.26 13.66
C THR A 510 -17.96 1.87 15.12
N MET A 511 -17.08 0.98 15.58
CA MET A 511 -17.11 0.46 16.96
C MET A 511 -16.83 1.56 17.97
N MET A 512 -15.70 2.26 17.89
CA MET A 512 -15.34 3.31 18.86
C MET A 512 -16.39 4.44 18.95
N PRO A 513 -16.89 5.02 17.83
CA PRO A 513 -17.98 5.99 17.88
C PRO A 513 -19.26 5.46 18.52
N THR A 514 -19.58 4.18 18.30
CA THR A 514 -20.82 3.59 18.80
C THR A 514 -20.75 3.26 20.28
N ILE A 515 -19.65 2.65 20.73
CA ILE A 515 -19.53 2.18 22.10
C ILE A 515 -18.93 3.25 23.02
N GLY A 516 -18.16 4.20 22.50
CA GLY A 516 -17.46 5.20 23.29
C GLY A 516 -18.38 6.06 24.15
N ARG A 517 -19.54 6.49 23.63
CA ARG A 517 -20.57 7.21 24.42
C ARG A 517 -21.12 6.40 25.60
N LYS A 518 -21.07 5.06 25.49
CA LYS A 518 -21.53 4.15 26.55
C LYS A 518 -20.41 3.80 27.54
N LEU A 519 -19.15 4.01 27.19
CA LEU A 519 -18.02 3.74 28.09
C LEU A 519 -18.06 4.61 29.34
N THR A 520 -18.57 5.84 29.23
CA THR A 520 -18.66 6.82 30.32
C THR A 520 -19.92 6.67 31.16
N THR A 521 -20.96 5.97 30.68
CA THR A 521 -22.29 5.92 31.30
C THR A 521 -22.72 4.54 31.78
N ALA A 522 -22.11 3.45 31.31
CA ALA A 522 -22.50 2.11 31.73
C ALA A 522 -22.00 1.78 33.15
N ALA A 523 -22.85 1.20 33.98
CA ALA A 523 -22.52 0.72 35.33
C ALA A 523 -22.35 -0.81 35.37
N GLY A 524 -21.49 -1.29 36.29
CA GLY A 524 -21.48 -2.69 36.76
C GLY A 524 -21.05 -3.75 35.74
N VAL A 525 -19.74 -3.87 35.49
CA VAL A 525 -19.18 -4.98 34.69
C VAL A 525 -18.14 -5.74 35.52
N ALA A 526 -18.01 -7.04 35.26
CA ALA A 526 -17.03 -7.90 35.90
C ALA A 526 -15.61 -7.36 35.71
N GLU A 527 -14.82 -7.50 36.77
CA GLU A 527 -13.39 -7.18 36.76
C GLU A 527 -12.67 -8.12 35.79
N LEU A 528 -11.78 -7.56 34.98
CA LEU A 528 -10.95 -8.33 34.05
C LEU A 528 -9.59 -8.61 34.69
N PRO A 529 -8.91 -9.69 34.25
CA PRO A 529 -7.49 -9.89 34.52
C PRO A 529 -6.69 -8.61 34.31
N HIS A 530 -5.88 -8.23 35.29
CA HIS A 530 -5.09 -6.99 35.25
C HIS A 530 -3.61 -7.23 35.50
N THR A 531 -3.21 -8.41 35.98
CA THR A 531 -1.80 -8.81 36.10
C THR A 531 -1.34 -9.67 34.92
N ALA A 532 -0.02 -9.75 34.70
CA ALA A 532 0.55 -10.58 33.64
C ALA A 532 0.24 -12.07 33.87
N GLU A 533 0.27 -12.53 35.13
CA GLU A 533 -0.02 -13.92 35.51
C GLU A 533 -1.48 -14.29 35.27
N GLU A 534 -2.43 -13.42 35.64
CA GLU A 534 -3.86 -13.62 35.40
C GLU A 534 -4.16 -13.67 33.91
N VAL A 535 -3.54 -12.77 33.13
CA VAL A 535 -3.69 -12.74 31.67
C VAL A 535 -3.09 -13.98 31.04
N ALA A 536 -1.90 -14.43 31.45
CA ALA A 536 -1.30 -15.67 30.98
C ALA A 536 -2.22 -16.87 31.25
N CYS A 537 -2.82 -16.93 32.45
CA CYS A 537 -3.85 -17.93 32.77
C CYS A 537 -5.07 -17.83 31.83
N ALA A 538 -5.56 -16.63 31.56
CA ALA A 538 -6.66 -16.42 30.63
C ALA A 538 -6.30 -16.81 29.19
N VAL A 539 -5.09 -16.54 28.70
CA VAL A 539 -4.64 -16.98 27.37
C VAL A 539 -4.67 -18.51 27.29
N ARG A 540 -4.13 -19.21 28.30
CA ARG A 540 -4.15 -20.67 28.37
C ARG A 540 -5.55 -21.24 28.31
N LEU A 541 -6.45 -20.76 29.18
CA LEU A 541 -7.84 -21.20 29.19
C LEU A 541 -8.58 -20.92 27.88
N PHE A 542 -8.27 -19.79 27.24
CA PHE A 542 -8.85 -19.46 25.93
C PHE A 542 -8.38 -20.47 24.89
N ALA A 543 -7.09 -20.71 24.84
CA ALA A 543 -6.49 -21.51 23.80
C ALA A 543 -6.78 -23.03 24.01
N ASP A 544 -6.89 -23.50 25.25
CA ASP A 544 -7.47 -24.82 25.60
C ASP A 544 -8.90 -25.00 25.08
N SER A 545 -9.71 -23.93 25.10
CA SER A 545 -11.08 -23.99 24.60
C SER A 545 -11.13 -24.19 23.07
N LEU A 546 -10.09 -23.76 22.35
CA LEU A 546 -9.97 -23.96 20.90
C LEU A 546 -9.61 -25.41 20.56
N ASN A 547 -8.83 -26.07 21.43
CA ASN A 547 -8.36 -27.43 21.21
C ASN A 547 -9.43 -28.50 21.39
N ARG A 548 -10.55 -28.20 22.07
CA ARG A 548 -11.63 -29.17 22.36
C ARG A 548 -12.74 -29.22 21.30
N GLY A 549 -12.64 -28.44 20.22
CA GLY A 549 -13.63 -28.42 19.14
C GLY A 549 -13.52 -29.65 18.21
N PRO A 550 -14.64 -30.23 17.73
CA PRO A 550 -14.62 -31.35 16.79
C PRO A 550 -14.06 -30.91 15.43
N GLY A 551 -12.90 -31.45 15.05
CA GLY A 551 -12.38 -31.48 13.68
C GLY A 551 -11.61 -30.25 13.19
N GLY A 552 -10.37 -30.03 13.66
CA GLY A 552 -9.25 -29.31 13.00
C GLY A 552 -9.48 -27.93 12.33
N ALA A 553 -10.37 -27.83 11.34
CA ALA A 553 -10.67 -26.59 10.60
C ALA A 553 -11.12 -25.39 11.46
N PRO A 554 -11.89 -25.55 12.56
CA PRO A 554 -12.23 -24.44 13.47
C PRO A 554 -11.00 -23.78 14.10
N GLN A 555 -9.91 -24.52 14.29
CA GLN A 555 -8.69 -24.00 14.92
C GLN A 555 -7.95 -23.04 13.99
N ARG A 556 -7.83 -23.39 12.70
CA ARG A 556 -7.20 -22.52 11.69
C ARG A 556 -7.91 -21.18 11.56
N ARG A 557 -9.23 -21.21 11.36
CA ARG A 557 -10.06 -20.00 11.20
C ARG A 557 -10.07 -19.13 12.47
N MET A 558 -10.04 -19.74 13.65
CA MET A 558 -9.89 -19.00 14.90
C MET A 558 -8.52 -18.34 15.03
N GLY A 559 -7.43 -19.02 14.68
CA GLY A 559 -6.08 -18.44 14.68
C GLY A 559 -6.04 -17.15 13.86
N MET A 560 -6.56 -17.21 12.62
CA MET A 560 -6.68 -16.04 11.74
C MET A 560 -7.54 -14.93 12.34
N LEU A 561 -8.66 -15.28 12.99
CA LEU A 561 -9.49 -14.30 13.73
C LEU A 561 -8.71 -13.62 14.86
N VAL A 562 -7.96 -14.38 15.67
CA VAL A 562 -7.16 -13.84 16.78
C VAL A 562 -6.11 -12.86 16.25
N GLU A 563 -5.35 -13.26 15.23
CA GLU A 563 -4.33 -12.44 14.56
C GLU A 563 -4.94 -11.13 14.04
N GLN A 564 -5.92 -11.24 13.15
CA GLN A 564 -6.51 -10.11 12.46
C GLN A 564 -7.27 -9.15 13.40
N PHE A 565 -7.96 -9.70 14.41
CA PHE A 565 -8.69 -8.90 15.39
C PHE A 565 -7.70 -8.12 16.26
N THR A 566 -6.64 -8.77 16.73
CA THR A 566 -5.68 -8.10 17.62
C THR A 566 -4.90 -7.00 16.90
N ALA A 567 -4.49 -7.25 15.66
CA ALA A 567 -3.80 -6.24 14.84
C ALA A 567 -4.64 -4.96 14.64
N ARG A 568 -5.96 -5.10 14.43
CA ARG A 568 -6.86 -3.97 14.17
C ARG A 568 -7.32 -3.24 15.43
N PHE A 569 -7.71 -3.98 16.46
CA PHE A 569 -8.37 -3.42 17.63
C PHE A 569 -7.44 -3.26 18.83
N GLY A 570 -6.33 -3.99 18.89
CA GLY A 570 -5.35 -3.91 19.98
C GLY A 570 -4.86 -2.48 20.21
N PRO A 571 -4.30 -1.78 19.20
CA PRO A 571 -3.84 -0.41 19.34
C PRO A 571 -4.96 0.56 19.77
N GLN A 572 -6.16 0.44 19.20
CA GLN A 572 -7.31 1.28 19.56
C GLN A 572 -7.72 1.08 21.02
N PHE A 573 -7.82 -0.18 21.47
CA PHE A 573 -8.16 -0.51 22.85
C PHE A 573 -7.08 -0.03 23.82
N GLN A 574 -5.81 -0.26 23.50
CA GLN A 574 -4.70 0.25 24.31
C GLN A 574 -4.76 1.77 24.44
N ALA A 575 -5.05 2.50 23.36
CA ALA A 575 -5.19 3.95 23.41
C ALA A 575 -6.39 4.42 24.24
N VAL A 576 -7.51 3.69 24.22
CA VAL A 576 -8.67 4.00 25.08
C VAL A 576 -8.33 3.78 26.54
N LEU A 577 -7.63 2.68 26.86
CA LEU A 577 -7.22 2.34 28.22
C LEU A 577 -6.14 3.28 28.76
N ALA A 578 -5.21 3.71 27.92
CA ALA A 578 -4.15 4.66 28.29
C ALA A 578 -4.70 6.07 28.53
N LEU A 579 -5.81 6.44 27.87
CA LEU A 579 -6.40 7.77 27.92
C LEU A 579 -7.89 7.70 28.29
N PRO A 580 -8.23 7.24 29.51
CA PRO A 580 -9.61 6.92 29.89
C PRO A 580 -10.51 8.16 30.04
N TRP A 581 -9.91 9.35 30.09
CA TRP A 581 -10.62 10.64 30.17
C TRP A 581 -11.05 11.18 28.80
N ARG A 582 -10.68 10.50 27.70
CA ARG A 582 -11.12 10.88 26.36
C ARG A 582 -12.63 10.66 26.19
N THR A 583 -13.30 11.63 25.58
CA THR A 583 -14.71 11.53 25.22
C THR A 583 -14.90 11.00 23.79
N PHE A 584 -16.02 10.32 23.60
CA PHE A 584 -16.50 9.86 22.30
C PHE A 584 -17.91 10.40 22.02
N ASP A 585 -18.29 11.50 22.67
CA ASP A 585 -19.36 12.38 22.19
C ASP A 585 -18.83 13.17 20.99
N LEU A 586 -18.75 12.48 19.86
CA LEU A 586 -18.17 12.97 18.62
C LEU A 586 -19.18 13.85 17.87
N ALA A 587 -18.68 14.92 17.25
CA ALA A 587 -19.45 15.78 16.38
C ALA A 587 -19.51 15.23 14.95
N GLU A 588 -20.62 15.49 14.25
CA GLU A 588 -20.66 15.37 12.79
C GLU A 588 -19.79 16.45 12.15
N SER A 589 -19.29 16.22 10.92
CA SER A 589 -18.30 17.12 10.30
C SER A 589 -18.80 18.54 10.15
N ASP A 590 -20.09 18.74 9.88
CA ASP A 590 -20.73 20.05 9.69
C ASP A 590 -20.90 20.87 10.97
N VAL A 591 -20.80 20.25 12.16
CA VAL A 591 -20.95 20.92 13.46
C VAL A 591 -19.63 20.92 14.27
N ALA A 592 -18.62 20.19 13.81
CA ALA A 592 -17.35 20.07 14.48
C ALA A 592 -16.50 21.35 14.37
N ASN A 593 -15.93 21.78 15.49
CA ASN A 593 -15.07 22.97 15.55
C ASN A 593 -13.61 22.64 15.90
N ILE A 594 -13.32 21.38 16.26
CA ILE A 594 -12.00 20.97 16.75
C ILE A 594 -11.67 19.59 16.19
N LEU A 595 -10.53 19.50 15.48
CA LEU A 595 -9.90 18.23 15.14
C LEU A 595 -8.95 17.83 16.27
N ALA A 596 -9.23 16.73 16.96
CA ALA A 596 -8.35 16.11 17.93
C ALA A 596 -7.57 14.96 17.26
N VAL A 597 -6.25 14.98 17.34
CA VAL A 597 -5.36 13.96 16.77
C VAL A 597 -4.63 13.25 17.89
N THR A 598 -4.79 11.93 18.02
CA THR A 598 -4.13 11.11 19.04
C THR A 598 -3.12 10.17 18.39
N PRO A 599 -1.81 10.46 18.42
CA PRO A 599 -0.80 9.48 18.02
C PRO A 599 -0.73 8.37 19.07
N TYR A 600 -0.95 7.13 18.68
CA TYR A 600 -0.76 5.96 19.55
C TYR A 600 0.74 5.67 19.71
N SER A 601 1.41 5.57 18.56
CA SER A 601 2.81 5.25 18.45
C SER A 601 3.37 5.85 17.16
N VAL A 602 4.63 6.26 17.23
CA VAL A 602 5.50 6.36 16.05
C VAL A 602 6.56 5.28 16.20
N GLU A 603 6.68 4.43 15.20
CA GLU A 603 7.52 3.24 15.19
C GLU A 603 8.55 3.43 14.09
N LEU A 604 9.83 3.24 14.39
CA LEU A 604 10.90 3.34 13.39
C LEU A 604 11.53 1.95 13.21
N PHE A 605 11.86 1.62 11.96
CA PHE A 605 12.60 0.41 11.57
C PHE A 605 14.11 0.66 11.43
N GLU A 606 14.49 1.91 11.71
CA GLU A 606 15.87 2.35 11.87
C GLU A 606 15.99 3.09 13.20
N PRO A 607 17.17 3.08 13.85
CA PRO A 607 17.38 3.82 15.08
C PRO A 607 17.04 5.30 14.90
N GLY A 608 16.13 5.81 15.72
CA GLY A 608 15.85 7.23 15.85
C GLY A 608 16.62 7.87 17.02
N PRO A 609 16.24 9.11 17.38
CA PRO A 609 16.76 9.74 18.60
C PRO A 609 16.33 8.95 19.85
N PRO A 610 17.10 9.00 20.94
CA PRO A 610 16.64 8.47 22.22
C PRO A 610 15.26 9.05 22.58
N ALA A 611 14.34 8.19 22.99
CA ALA A 611 12.99 8.58 23.38
C ALA A 611 13.02 9.53 24.60
N SER A 612 14.05 9.41 25.45
CA SER A 612 14.36 10.42 26.47
C SER A 612 14.68 11.78 25.82
N GLY A 613 13.72 12.70 25.88
CA GLY A 613 13.84 14.05 25.32
C GLY A 613 13.37 14.17 23.87
N ALA A 614 12.85 13.09 23.27
CA ALA A 614 12.18 13.15 21.98
C ALA A 614 10.81 13.85 22.11
N THR A 615 10.39 14.49 21.03
CA THR A 615 9.03 15.05 20.89
C THR A 615 8.44 14.64 19.56
N VAL A 616 7.14 14.37 19.55
CA VAL A 616 6.36 14.15 18.33
C VAL A 616 5.82 15.51 17.88
N GLU A 617 6.28 15.97 16.73
CA GLU A 617 5.75 17.14 16.04
C GLU A 617 4.58 16.72 15.16
N LEU A 618 3.45 17.42 15.28
CA LEU A 618 2.31 17.31 14.38
C LEU A 618 2.12 18.64 13.65
N VAL A 619 2.09 18.61 12.33
CA VAL A 619 1.83 19.78 11.49
C VAL A 619 0.58 19.54 10.66
N LEU A 620 -0.47 20.32 10.90
CA LEU A 620 -1.69 20.32 10.11
C LEU A 620 -1.58 21.42 9.04
N ARG A 621 -1.70 21.04 7.76
CA ARG A 621 -1.58 21.93 6.60
C ARG A 621 -2.86 21.96 5.79
N HIS A 622 -3.20 23.13 5.28
CA HIS A 622 -4.26 23.33 4.29
C HIS A 622 -3.88 24.53 3.43
N GLU A 623 -3.78 24.32 2.13
CA GLU A 623 -3.28 25.32 1.18
C GLU A 623 -1.95 25.96 1.67
N ASN A 624 -1.97 27.26 1.96
CA ASN A 624 -0.82 28.03 2.44
C ASN A 624 -0.76 28.13 3.98
N ALA A 625 -1.72 27.57 4.70
CA ALA A 625 -1.77 27.56 6.16
C ALA A 625 -1.07 26.33 6.77
N SER A 626 -0.45 26.52 7.93
CA SER A 626 0.28 25.48 8.66
C SER A 626 0.19 25.70 10.16
N PHE A 627 -0.27 24.68 10.89
CA PHE A 627 -0.48 24.72 12.34
C PHE A 627 0.31 23.60 13.01
N THR A 628 1.19 23.94 13.95
CA THR A 628 2.09 22.98 14.60
C THR A 628 1.70 22.72 16.06
N ARG A 629 1.82 21.46 16.50
CA ARG A 629 1.71 21.03 17.90
C ARG A 629 2.87 20.10 18.24
N LEU A 630 3.42 20.23 19.45
CA LEU A 630 4.50 19.38 19.95
C LEU A 630 4.00 18.56 21.14
N LEU A 631 4.14 17.24 21.05
CA LEU A 631 3.74 16.31 22.09
C LEU A 631 4.99 15.62 22.66
N PRO A 632 5.18 15.62 23.99
CA PRO A 632 6.30 14.89 24.58
C PRO A 632 6.10 13.39 24.42
N VAL A 633 7.18 12.68 24.14
CA VAL A 633 7.20 11.22 24.12
C VAL A 633 7.20 10.70 25.56
N GLN A 634 6.43 9.64 25.81
CA GLN A 634 6.54 8.85 27.03
C GLN A 634 7.38 7.60 26.74
N PRO A 635 8.69 7.61 27.08
CA PRO A 635 9.53 6.45 26.85
C PRO A 635 9.14 5.29 27.76
N SER A 636 9.02 4.09 27.18
CA SER A 636 9.00 2.83 27.95
C SER A 636 10.36 2.59 28.65
N SER A 637 11.44 3.06 28.00
CA SER A 637 12.82 3.08 28.47
C SER A 637 13.54 4.33 27.96
N PRO A 638 14.39 5.00 28.78
CA PRO A 638 15.15 6.19 28.34
C PRO A 638 16.05 5.94 27.11
N ALA A 639 16.46 4.69 26.88
CA ALA A 639 17.32 4.29 25.77
C ALA A 639 16.56 3.85 24.51
N ASP A 640 15.23 3.81 24.54
CA ASP A 640 14.41 3.41 23.40
C ASP A 640 14.64 4.36 22.21
N ARG A 641 14.73 3.80 21.01
CA ARG A 641 15.01 4.51 19.75
C ARG A 641 14.10 4.05 18.62
N TRP A 642 13.16 3.17 18.91
CA TRP A 642 12.37 2.46 17.91
C TRP A 642 10.89 2.74 18.09
N TYR A 643 10.47 3.07 19.31
CA TYR A 643 9.07 3.19 19.64
C TYR A 643 8.81 4.46 20.48
N TYR A 644 7.97 5.34 19.95
CA TYR A 644 7.65 6.63 20.56
C TYR A 644 6.15 6.68 20.85
N THR A 645 5.78 6.48 22.13
CA THR A 645 4.38 6.63 22.56
C THR A 645 4.09 8.05 23.01
N VAL A 646 2.84 8.46 22.83
CA VAL A 646 2.34 9.77 23.26
C VAL A 646 1.12 9.57 24.16
N ASP A 647 1.08 10.27 25.28
CA ASP A 647 0.03 10.14 26.31
C ASP A 647 -1.04 11.24 26.25
N ARG A 648 -1.15 11.93 25.11
CA ARG A 648 -2.07 13.05 24.95
C ARG A 648 -2.39 13.31 23.48
N PRO A 649 -3.60 13.79 23.17
CA PRO A 649 -3.96 14.27 21.85
C PRO A 649 -3.43 15.70 21.61
N ALA A 650 -3.23 16.03 20.33
CA ALA A 650 -3.10 17.39 19.82
C ALA A 650 -4.49 17.90 19.38
N TYR A 651 -4.80 19.16 19.68
CA TYR A 651 -6.07 19.79 19.28
C TYR A 651 -5.82 20.91 18.26
N PHE A 652 -6.59 20.90 17.18
CA PHE A 652 -6.56 21.85 16.08
C PHE A 652 -7.94 22.50 15.91
N PRO A 653 -8.22 23.62 16.61
CA PRO A 653 -9.42 24.43 16.37
C PRO A 653 -9.40 25.13 14.99
N GLU A 654 -8.26 25.15 14.30
CA GLU A 654 -8.11 25.77 12.98
C GLU A 654 -8.62 24.89 11.83
N TRP A 655 -8.89 23.61 12.11
CA TRP A 655 -9.46 22.69 11.14
C TRP A 655 -10.90 23.08 10.81
N THR A 656 -11.23 23.06 9.52
CA THR A 656 -12.61 23.24 9.03
C THR A 656 -12.91 22.21 7.93
N PRO A 657 -14.15 21.71 7.82
CA PRO A 657 -14.55 20.88 6.69
C PRO A 657 -14.37 21.64 5.38
N SER A 658 -13.62 21.08 4.43
CA SER A 658 -13.50 21.68 3.09
C SER A 658 -14.76 21.39 2.29
N ALA A 659 -15.32 22.43 1.67
CA ALA A 659 -16.47 22.33 0.76
C ALA A 659 -16.06 22.15 -0.72
N ASP A 660 -14.77 22.31 -1.03
CA ASP A 660 -14.20 22.44 -2.38
C ASP A 660 -13.25 21.30 -2.76
N ASP A 661 -13.36 20.16 -2.08
CA ASP A 661 -12.48 18.98 -2.22
C ASP A 661 -10.99 19.24 -1.92
N SER A 662 -10.63 20.42 -1.38
CA SER A 662 -9.25 20.70 -0.94
C SER A 662 -8.87 19.85 0.27
N LEU A 663 -7.72 19.17 0.19
CA LEU A 663 -7.30 18.22 1.21
C LEU A 663 -6.49 18.89 2.32
N TRP A 664 -6.86 18.58 3.55
CA TRP A 664 -5.99 18.79 4.71
C TRP A 664 -4.89 17.74 4.73
N TYR A 665 -3.68 18.12 5.09
CA TYR A 665 -2.55 17.20 5.28
C TYR A 665 -2.07 17.25 6.72
N LEU A 666 -1.92 16.08 7.34
CA LEU A 666 -1.27 15.90 8.62
C LEU A 666 0.15 15.35 8.39
N GLU A 667 1.15 16.06 8.90
CA GLU A 667 2.53 15.59 8.97
C GLU A 667 2.88 15.23 10.41
N ILE A 668 3.57 14.11 10.62
CA ILE A 668 4.08 13.68 11.93
C ILE A 668 5.58 13.44 11.83
N ALA A 669 6.37 14.00 12.74
CA ALA A 669 7.81 13.84 12.81
C ALA A 669 8.29 13.57 14.24
N VAL A 670 9.44 12.90 14.41
CA VAL A 670 10.09 12.71 15.72
C VAL A 670 11.33 13.59 15.81
N LEU A 671 11.29 14.61 16.68
CA LEU A 671 12.40 15.55 16.86
C LEU A 671 13.48 14.97 17.80
N PRO A 672 14.77 15.30 17.59
CA PRO A 672 15.30 16.30 16.64
C PRO A 672 15.47 15.83 15.18
N HIS A 673 15.13 14.58 14.83
CA HIS A 673 15.29 14.07 13.47
C HIS A 673 14.10 14.45 12.56
N SER A 674 13.96 15.74 12.24
CA SER A 674 12.80 16.27 11.51
C SER A 674 12.67 15.85 10.04
N HIS A 675 13.69 15.22 9.44
CA HIS A 675 13.65 14.76 8.05
C HIS A 675 12.79 13.50 7.88
N ARG A 676 12.63 12.69 8.93
CA ARG A 676 11.77 11.50 8.93
C ARG A 676 10.34 11.91 9.24
N ARG A 677 9.46 11.85 8.25
CA ARG A 677 8.10 12.37 8.35
C ARG A 677 7.07 11.39 7.79
N MET A 678 6.00 11.19 8.55
CA MET A 678 4.76 10.66 8.01
C MET A 678 3.98 11.82 7.39
N ARG A 679 3.38 11.61 6.21
CA ARG A 679 2.42 12.55 5.61
C ARG A 679 1.13 11.82 5.25
N LEU A 680 0.02 12.30 5.80
CA LEU A 680 -1.30 11.73 5.65
C LEU A 680 -2.26 12.79 5.11
N ALA A 681 -2.93 12.52 3.99
CA ALA A 681 -4.09 13.31 3.58
C ALA A 681 -5.27 12.93 4.48
N LEU A 682 -5.90 13.92 5.10
CA LEU A 682 -7.13 13.73 5.86
C LEU A 682 -8.32 13.81 4.90
N PRO A 683 -9.31 12.92 5.03
CA PRO A 683 -10.53 13.03 4.23
C PRO A 683 -11.26 14.33 4.57
N GLY A 684 -11.83 15.00 3.56
CA GLY A 684 -12.62 16.22 3.76
C GLY A 684 -13.85 16.02 4.65
N HIS A 685 -14.32 14.78 4.76
CA HIS A 685 -15.39 14.35 5.65
C HIS A 685 -14.95 13.14 6.48
N ILE A 686 -14.95 13.26 7.80
CA ILE A 686 -14.64 12.17 8.73
C ILE A 686 -15.97 11.58 9.23
N ALA A 687 -16.37 10.46 8.64
CA ALA A 687 -17.65 9.81 8.95
C ALA A 687 -17.75 9.47 10.46
N HIS A 688 -18.88 9.84 11.07
CA HIS A 688 -19.14 9.64 12.51
C HIS A 688 -18.14 10.34 13.45
N GLY A 689 -17.35 11.29 12.95
CA GLY A 689 -16.42 12.08 13.75
C GLY A 689 -15.25 11.30 14.33
N TYR A 690 -14.92 10.11 13.82
CA TYR A 690 -13.76 9.32 14.24
C TYR A 690 -13.16 8.54 13.08
N GLN A 691 -11.84 8.49 13.02
CA GLN A 691 -11.13 7.57 12.14
C GLN A 691 -9.76 7.22 12.72
N ALA A 692 -9.44 5.92 12.72
CA ALA A 692 -8.09 5.45 12.99
C ALA A 692 -7.30 5.39 11.67
N PHE A 693 -6.02 5.75 11.73
CA PHE A 693 -5.09 5.71 10.63
C PHE A 693 -3.80 5.00 11.01
N ALA A 694 -3.18 4.43 9.99
CA ALA A 694 -1.80 3.96 10.03
C ALA A 694 -1.12 4.45 8.75
N ALA A 695 0.03 5.09 8.86
CA ALA A 695 0.73 5.62 7.70
C ALA A 695 2.25 5.46 7.84
N PRO A 696 2.97 5.24 6.73
CA PRO A 696 4.42 5.07 6.76
C PRO A 696 5.12 6.38 7.15
N VAL A 697 6.19 6.25 7.92
CA VAL A 697 7.16 7.32 8.15
C VAL A 697 8.22 7.21 7.06
N LEU A 698 8.45 8.31 6.33
CA LEU A 698 9.36 8.35 5.20
C LEU A 698 10.61 9.17 5.52
N ASP A 699 11.75 8.73 5.01
CA ASP A 699 13.01 9.49 4.90
C ASP A 699 13.32 9.66 3.41
N GLY A 700 12.96 10.83 2.86
CA GLY A 700 12.80 10.99 1.42
C GLY A 700 11.69 10.07 0.91
N ASP A 701 12.02 9.15 0.00
CA ASP A 701 11.09 8.15 -0.54
C ASP A 701 11.18 6.79 0.18
N LYS A 702 12.13 6.64 1.12
CA LYS A 702 12.35 5.38 1.83
C LYS A 702 11.40 5.28 3.02
N VAL A 703 10.67 4.16 3.15
CA VAL A 703 9.93 3.84 4.36
C VAL A 703 10.91 3.46 5.48
N VAL A 704 10.92 4.25 6.56
CA VAL A 704 11.79 4.06 7.72
C VAL A 704 11.01 3.79 9.01
N GLY A 705 9.68 3.72 8.93
CA GLY A 705 8.83 3.52 10.09
C GLY A 705 7.33 3.54 9.75
N GLN A 706 6.51 3.55 10.79
CA GLN A 706 5.07 3.63 10.73
C GLN A 706 4.53 4.43 11.92
N ALA A 707 3.52 5.27 11.68
CA ALA A 707 2.80 5.98 12.73
C ALA A 707 1.35 5.52 12.77
N TRP A 708 0.85 5.32 13.99
CA TRP A 708 -0.52 4.93 14.27
C TRP A 708 -1.21 6.06 15.02
N LEU A 709 -2.42 6.42 14.62
CA LEU A 709 -3.17 7.49 15.25
C LEU A 709 -4.69 7.31 15.12
N ASP A 710 -5.45 8.02 15.94
CA ASP A 710 -6.83 8.41 15.59
C ASP A 710 -6.96 9.90 15.38
N VAL A 711 -8.00 10.25 14.63
CA VAL A 711 -8.58 11.59 14.63
C VAL A 711 -10.00 11.53 15.16
N ARG A 712 -10.40 12.58 15.88
CA ARG A 712 -11.73 12.77 16.44
C ARG A 712 -12.22 14.18 16.16
N LEU A 713 -13.49 14.30 15.80
CA LEU A 713 -14.16 15.58 15.65
C LEU A 713 -14.90 15.89 16.95
N LEU A 714 -14.54 17.00 17.57
CA LEU A 714 -15.07 17.42 18.86
C LEU A 714 -15.83 18.76 18.73
N THR A 715 -16.87 18.90 19.55
CA THR A 715 -17.41 20.23 19.88
C THR A 715 -16.51 20.92 20.91
N VAL A 716 -16.77 22.21 21.13
CA VAL A 716 -16.05 22.99 22.16
C VAL A 716 -16.33 22.42 23.56
N GLU A 717 -17.55 21.97 23.81
CA GLU A 717 -17.98 21.36 25.07
C GLU A 717 -17.28 20.02 25.31
N ALA A 718 -17.20 19.17 24.27
CA ALA A 718 -16.51 17.89 24.33
C ALA A 718 -15.01 18.10 24.62
N TYR A 719 -14.37 19.06 23.96
CA TYR A 719 -12.98 19.45 24.25
C TYR A 719 -12.79 19.94 25.69
N ALA A 720 -13.69 20.79 26.19
CA ALA A 720 -13.64 21.27 27.57
C ALA A 720 -13.78 20.12 28.59
N ALA A 721 -14.64 19.14 28.30
CA ALA A 721 -14.81 17.94 29.12
C ALA A 721 -13.52 17.09 29.15
N GLU A 722 -12.84 16.90 28.01
CA GLU A 722 -11.55 16.21 27.97
C GLU A 722 -10.47 16.94 28.78
N ALA A 723 -10.43 18.28 28.68
CA ALA A 723 -9.48 19.09 29.42
C ALA A 723 -9.67 18.96 30.95
N LEU A 724 -10.92 18.97 31.41
CA LEU A 724 -11.29 18.75 32.81
C LEU A 724 -10.98 17.31 33.26
N GLY A 725 -11.36 16.31 32.47
CA GLY A 725 -11.09 14.90 32.78
C GLY A 725 -9.60 14.60 32.88
N ARG A 726 -8.79 15.18 31.98
CA ARG A 726 -7.32 15.07 32.05
C ARG A 726 -6.76 15.68 33.33
N ALA A 727 -7.26 16.85 33.74
CA ALA A 727 -6.80 17.52 34.95
C ALA A 727 -7.18 16.74 36.24
N ALA A 728 -8.30 16.01 36.22
CA ALA A 728 -8.73 15.15 37.33
C ALA A 728 -7.88 13.87 37.47
N GLY A 729 -7.15 13.48 36.42
CA GLY A 729 -6.37 12.25 36.38
C GLY A 729 -7.24 11.00 36.07
N PRO A 730 -6.63 9.83 35.90
CA PRO A 730 -7.35 8.60 35.62
C PRO A 730 -8.25 8.22 36.80
N SER A 731 -9.53 7.99 36.52
CA SER A 731 -10.48 7.43 37.50
C SER A 731 -10.13 5.97 37.80
N ALA A 732 -10.35 5.51 39.04
CA ALA A 732 -10.23 4.09 39.44
C ALA A 732 -11.32 3.18 38.84
N ASP A 733 -12.13 3.71 37.93
CA ASP A 733 -13.28 3.09 37.34
C ASP A 733 -12.87 1.98 36.34
N PRO A 734 -13.46 0.77 36.38
CA PRO A 734 -13.06 -0.38 35.55
C PRO A 734 -13.46 -0.24 34.08
N ILE A 735 -12.87 0.74 33.38
CA ILE A 735 -13.11 1.02 31.96
C ILE A 735 -12.82 -0.18 31.06
N ALA A 736 -11.82 -1.00 31.42
CA ALA A 736 -11.47 -2.21 30.68
C ALA A 736 -12.63 -3.22 30.62
N GLY A 737 -13.29 -3.50 31.75
CA GLY A 737 -14.44 -4.39 31.80
C GLY A 737 -15.57 -3.90 30.89
N ARG A 738 -15.89 -2.61 30.95
CA ARG A 738 -16.92 -1.99 30.08
C ARG A 738 -16.56 -2.04 28.61
N LEU A 739 -15.32 -1.71 28.27
CA LEU A 739 -14.81 -1.75 26.90
C LEU A 739 -14.96 -3.17 26.33
N ALA A 740 -14.52 -4.18 27.07
CA ALA A 740 -14.64 -5.57 26.67
C ALA A 740 -16.11 -5.99 26.44
N HIS A 741 -16.99 -5.70 27.38
CA HIS A 741 -18.40 -6.08 27.28
C HIS A 741 -19.11 -5.39 26.10
N LEU A 742 -18.90 -4.07 25.95
CA LEU A 742 -19.52 -3.28 24.89
C LEU A 742 -18.97 -3.66 23.51
N ALA A 743 -17.65 -3.86 23.38
CA ALA A 743 -17.03 -4.31 22.14
C ALA A 743 -17.54 -5.72 21.75
N ALA A 744 -17.58 -6.67 22.69
CA ALA A 744 -18.10 -8.01 22.43
C ALA A 744 -19.56 -7.99 21.94
N ARG A 745 -20.41 -7.19 22.60
CA ARG A 745 -21.80 -6.99 22.17
C ARG A 745 -21.88 -6.33 20.79
N PHE A 746 -21.04 -5.35 20.51
CA PHE A 746 -21.00 -4.67 19.22
C PHE A 746 -20.61 -5.64 18.10
N VAL A 747 -19.51 -6.38 18.25
CA VAL A 747 -19.02 -7.36 17.27
C VAL A 747 -20.09 -8.41 16.97
N ARG A 748 -20.69 -9.03 18.00
CA ARG A 748 -21.78 -10.02 17.80
C ARG A 748 -22.93 -9.49 16.97
N ASN A 749 -23.33 -8.25 17.22
CA ASN A 749 -24.52 -7.67 16.59
C ASN A 749 -24.24 -7.15 15.19
N ARG A 750 -23.00 -6.72 14.91
CA ARG A 750 -22.67 -5.97 13.69
C ARG A 750 -21.85 -6.76 12.70
N PHE A 751 -21.08 -7.77 13.12
CA PHE A 751 -20.18 -8.47 12.21
C PHE A 751 -20.92 -9.11 11.03
N ALA A 752 -22.03 -9.81 11.29
CA ALA A 752 -22.87 -10.38 10.24
C ALA A 752 -23.42 -9.31 9.30
N GLU A 753 -23.92 -8.18 9.83
CA GLU A 753 -24.39 -7.06 9.01
C GLU A 753 -23.28 -6.50 8.11
N THR A 754 -22.06 -6.36 8.65
CA THR A 754 -20.89 -5.90 7.90
C THR A 754 -20.46 -6.90 6.83
N VAL A 755 -20.40 -8.20 7.15
CA VAL A 755 -20.00 -9.22 6.16
C VAL A 755 -21.08 -9.41 5.11
N PHE A 756 -22.37 -9.46 5.47
CA PHE A 756 -23.45 -9.57 4.48
C PHE A 756 -23.49 -8.36 3.55
N ALA A 757 -23.23 -7.17 4.07
CA ALA A 757 -23.05 -5.97 3.25
C ALA A 757 -22.00 -6.17 2.14
N LEU A 758 -20.99 -7.01 2.37
CA LEU A 758 -19.80 -7.15 1.54
C LEU A 758 -19.79 -8.46 0.72
N GLN A 759 -20.41 -9.53 1.23
CA GLN A 759 -20.71 -10.76 0.47
C GLN A 759 -21.75 -10.51 -0.62
N TYR A 760 -22.69 -9.58 -0.39
CA TYR A 760 -23.57 -9.08 -1.44
C TYR A 760 -22.81 -8.33 -2.57
N CYS A 761 -21.59 -7.88 -2.31
CA CYS A 761 -20.69 -7.39 -3.35
C CYS A 761 -19.94 -8.55 -4.03
N THR A 762 -19.43 -9.54 -3.29
CA THR A 762 -18.47 -10.55 -3.83
C THR A 762 -19.07 -11.86 -4.37
N ALA A 763 -20.24 -12.33 -3.92
CA ALA A 763 -20.74 -13.69 -4.22
C ALA A 763 -21.28 -13.92 -5.65
N THR A 764 -21.27 -12.93 -6.54
CA THR A 764 -21.83 -13.06 -7.90
C THR A 764 -20.81 -13.31 -9.01
N THR A 765 -19.53 -13.50 -8.68
CA THR A 765 -18.50 -13.91 -9.66
C THR A 765 -18.42 -15.43 -9.85
N THR A 766 -18.71 -16.25 -8.82
CA THR A 766 -18.52 -17.71 -8.90
C THR A 766 -19.70 -18.47 -9.50
N VAL A 767 -20.94 -18.00 -9.33
CA VAL A 767 -22.14 -18.68 -9.88
C VAL A 767 -22.22 -18.57 -11.41
N THR A 768 -21.64 -17.52 -12.00
CA THR A 768 -21.70 -17.27 -13.45
C THR A 768 -20.74 -18.16 -14.24
N GLN A 769 -19.59 -18.57 -13.66
CA GLN A 769 -18.65 -19.50 -14.33
C GLN A 769 -19.14 -20.96 -14.38
N LEU A 770 -19.99 -21.40 -13.44
CA LEU A 770 -20.63 -22.72 -13.49
C LEU A 770 -21.88 -22.73 -14.41
N ALA A 771 -22.50 -21.58 -14.65
CA ALA A 771 -23.60 -21.45 -15.60
C ALA A 771 -23.13 -21.39 -17.08
N ASP A 772 -21.94 -20.84 -17.35
CA ASP A 772 -21.42 -20.76 -18.73
C ASP A 772 -20.77 -22.07 -19.21
N THR A 773 -20.26 -22.91 -18.30
CA THR A 773 -19.76 -24.25 -18.65
C THR A 773 -20.88 -25.27 -18.89
N SER A 774 -22.12 -24.98 -18.47
CA SER A 774 -23.30 -25.81 -18.74
C SER A 774 -24.12 -25.37 -19.96
N ARG A 775 -23.69 -24.32 -20.68
CA ARG A 775 -24.27 -23.89 -21.98
C ARG A 775 -23.42 -24.23 -23.20
N VAL A 776 -22.28 -24.91 -23.02
CA VAL A 776 -21.41 -25.41 -24.09
C VAL A 776 -21.26 -26.95 -24.04
N ALA A 777 -22.25 -27.65 -23.50
CA ALA A 777 -22.38 -29.12 -23.59
C ALA A 777 -23.70 -29.51 -24.25
#